data_AF-A0A375IBR7-F1
#
_entry.id   AF-A0A375IBR7-F1
#
_cell.length_a   1.000
_cell.length_b   1.000
_cell.length_c   1.000
_cell.angle_alpha   90.00
_cell.angle_beta   90.00
_cell.angle_gamma   90.00
#
_symmetry.space_group_name_H-M   'P 1'
#
loop_
_entity.id
_entity.type
_entity.pdbx_description
1 polymer ?
#
loop_
_entity_poly.entity_id
_entity_poly.type
_entity_poly.pdbx_seq_one_letter_code
_entity_poly.pdbx_strand_id
1 'polypeptide(L)'
;MPRPTVVVTRPAGQSRQLTEALQGAGLDVLSFPLLAIGPAADDAPLRAALARLDTFALVVFVSPNAIAFALDTLAGVQGAAVARWPAQVAVAVVGPASVAALAERGIAAPAYRVIAPAGANANGPGHDDTVPDAEALRFDSEALWAQLDPAALAGKPVLIIRGNGGRDWLGDRLREAGAQVEAVEAYQRTLPEPGAMQWQAVRDNLRPGAAPHAWLLTSSEAVRNLDVMARQHLSPQEDASLRQVQCIAPHARIAEQALALGFAHIQRAAPGDAGLLAACLQWADAYAGPAPSSLPAPPAAAVSRPVEGVAQSAAHPAAHPAASAPPAVPAMSTKVERVTQETTSSSATPPPAAASVHPAQSAQAVPPQGAGHAGAARPAARRSAALWALVAVLVVATAGGFWWLQQRVDHLTGELARRQQSNDALVQESRVLTRNAQDTVKELQAKVGALENQVGETRDKQVALEQVYQDLMRNRDDWEIAEIQQLLTSAGQQLQLTGNVQVALAALQSADARLARTDKPQYNLLRRAIARDVARMKAVPDTDLTGAAIKLDEAINQVDALPLLSSERMLERSEADARKGAAANGGNGASAPAAANGTGPGWFTRFWDYLREELAQVIRIRKVDDAEALLLSGDQGWFLRENVKLRLLNARLALLSRNEPVFRNDLAAAQAMIGRYFDTKSRRVQGVLTLLRQAQAGAVTVQLPTMAESLGALQALKKE
;
A
#
# COMPACT_ATOMS: atom_id res chain seq x y z
N MET A 1 -16.08 -10.07 21.92
CA MET A 1 -16.40 -10.12 20.47
C MET A 1 -15.09 -10.00 19.70
N PRO A 2 -15.00 -10.43 18.42
CA PRO A 2 -13.89 -10.02 17.56
C PRO A 2 -13.83 -8.48 17.48
N ARG A 3 -12.64 -7.91 17.29
CA ARG A 3 -12.46 -6.46 17.17
C ARG A 3 -12.86 -5.99 15.76
N PRO A 4 -13.32 -4.75 15.58
CA PRO A 4 -13.59 -4.23 14.24
C PRO A 4 -12.31 -3.96 13.46
N THR A 5 -12.28 -4.37 12.19
CA THR A 5 -11.12 -4.23 11.30
C THR A 5 -11.31 -3.04 10.34
N VAL A 6 -10.41 -2.07 10.35
CA VAL A 6 -10.41 -0.98 9.36
C VAL A 6 -9.40 -1.29 8.25
N VAL A 7 -9.87 -1.35 7.01
CA VAL A 7 -9.05 -1.55 5.81
C VAL A 7 -8.60 -0.19 5.29
N VAL A 8 -7.30 0.10 5.39
CA VAL A 8 -6.70 1.39 5.00
C VAL A 8 -6.15 1.30 3.58
N THR A 9 -6.70 2.09 2.66
CA THR A 9 -6.32 2.05 1.23
C THR A 9 -5.34 3.13 0.76
N ARG A 10 -4.89 4.00 1.69
CA ARG A 10 -3.90 5.05 1.41
C ARG A 10 -2.55 4.45 1.01
N PRO A 11 -1.70 5.19 0.26
CA PRO A 11 -0.31 4.80 0.05
C PRO A 11 0.41 4.57 1.39
N ALA A 12 1.20 3.49 1.49
CA ALA A 12 1.77 3.03 2.76
C ALA A 12 2.64 4.08 3.49
N GLY A 13 3.37 4.92 2.75
CA GLY A 13 4.15 6.03 3.33
C GLY A 13 3.28 7.17 3.88
N GLN A 14 1.98 7.21 3.57
CA GLN A 14 1.04 8.27 3.93
C GLN A 14 -0.09 7.78 4.86
N SER A 15 -0.03 6.53 5.35
CA SER A 15 -1.05 5.96 6.25
C SER A 15 -0.64 5.85 7.72
N ARG A 16 0.68 5.90 8.03
CA ARG A 16 1.24 5.55 9.34
C ARG A 16 0.49 6.17 10.53
N GLN A 17 0.40 7.51 10.57
CA GLN A 17 -0.22 8.23 11.70
C GLN A 17 -1.70 7.84 11.90
N LEU A 18 -2.45 7.63 10.81
CA LEU A 18 -3.84 7.18 10.87
C LEU A 18 -3.93 5.72 11.33
N THR A 19 -3.04 4.83 10.86
CA THR A 19 -2.95 3.44 11.33
C THR A 19 -2.64 3.37 12.82
N GLU A 20 -1.66 4.13 13.30
CA GLU A 20 -1.28 4.22 14.72
C GLU A 20 -2.44 4.75 15.58
N ALA A 21 -3.15 5.77 15.11
CA ALA A 21 -4.31 6.33 15.82
C ALA A 21 -5.50 5.37 15.87
N LEU A 22 -5.80 4.64 14.78
CA LEU A 22 -6.85 3.61 14.74
C LEU A 22 -6.53 2.44 15.70
N GLN A 23 -5.26 1.98 15.71
CA GLN A 23 -4.78 0.93 16.62
C GLN A 23 -4.80 1.38 18.08
N GLY A 24 -4.36 2.62 18.36
CA GLY A 24 -4.40 3.22 19.70
C GLY A 24 -5.82 3.41 20.23
N ALA A 25 -6.78 3.71 19.35
CA ALA A 25 -8.20 3.76 19.68
C ALA A 25 -8.87 2.36 19.74
N GLY A 26 -8.11 1.28 19.56
CA GLY A 26 -8.54 -0.08 19.84
C GLY A 26 -9.12 -0.87 18.67
N LEU A 27 -9.01 -0.37 17.44
CA LEU A 27 -9.43 -1.05 16.21
C LEU A 27 -8.27 -1.89 15.63
N ASP A 28 -8.58 -3.02 15.01
CA ASP A 28 -7.59 -3.75 14.22
C ASP A 28 -7.48 -3.10 12.84
N VAL A 29 -6.30 -3.11 12.21
CA VAL A 29 -6.05 -2.38 10.95
C VAL A 29 -5.40 -3.28 9.90
N LEU A 30 -6.08 -3.42 8.75
CA LEU A 30 -5.56 -4.11 7.57
C LEU A 30 -5.00 -3.09 6.58
N SER A 31 -3.69 -3.13 6.33
CA SER A 31 -3.06 -2.31 5.29
C SER A 31 -3.29 -2.93 3.92
N PHE A 32 -4.09 -2.26 3.08
CA PHE A 32 -4.39 -2.67 1.71
C PHE A 32 -4.27 -1.48 0.75
N PRO A 33 -3.05 -0.93 0.51
CA PRO A 33 -2.87 0.26 -0.32
C PRO A 33 -3.38 0.01 -1.75
N LEU A 34 -4.26 0.89 -2.23
CA LEU A 34 -4.80 0.83 -3.60
C LEU A 34 -4.11 1.84 -4.55
N LEU A 35 -3.16 2.60 -4.03
CA LEU A 35 -2.33 3.55 -4.74
C LEU A 35 -0.93 3.52 -4.13
N ALA A 36 0.09 3.41 -4.96
CA ALA A 36 1.47 3.66 -4.59
C ALA A 36 1.91 5.00 -5.19
N ILE A 37 2.74 5.74 -4.45
CA ILE A 37 3.36 6.99 -4.89
C ILE A 37 4.87 6.73 -4.94
N GLY A 38 5.47 6.91 -6.11
CA GLY A 38 6.91 6.77 -6.33
C GLY A 38 7.46 7.87 -7.23
N PRO A 39 8.80 7.94 -7.41
CA PRO A 39 9.42 8.88 -8.35
C PRO A 39 8.89 8.64 -9.77
N ALA A 40 8.87 9.68 -10.61
CA ALA A 40 8.53 9.56 -12.03
C ALA A 40 9.43 8.53 -12.73
N ALA A 41 8.92 7.87 -13.78
CA ALA A 41 9.67 6.85 -14.52
C ALA A 41 10.88 7.42 -15.30
N ASP A 42 10.80 8.71 -15.67
CA ASP A 42 11.93 9.53 -16.10
C ASP A 42 11.84 10.88 -15.39
N ASP A 43 12.89 11.24 -14.65
CA ASP A 43 13.02 12.50 -13.91
C ASP A 43 13.96 13.50 -14.63
N ALA A 44 14.47 13.18 -15.81
CA ALA A 44 15.25 14.11 -16.63
C ALA A 44 14.46 15.35 -17.08
N PRO A 45 13.17 15.27 -17.49
CA PRO A 45 12.37 16.46 -17.81
C PRO A 45 12.19 17.38 -16.59
N LEU A 46 11.93 16.80 -15.42
CA LEU A 46 11.82 17.55 -14.16
C LEU A 46 13.15 18.26 -13.83
N ARG A 47 14.29 17.54 -13.86
CA ARG A 47 15.61 18.15 -13.66
C ARG A 47 15.90 19.26 -14.67
N ALA A 48 15.58 19.05 -15.94
CA ALA A 48 15.81 20.02 -17.01
C ALA A 48 14.92 21.28 -16.92
N ALA A 49 13.74 21.19 -16.29
CA ALA A 49 12.92 22.34 -15.95
C ALA A 49 13.43 23.05 -14.68
N LEU A 50 13.73 22.30 -13.61
CA LEU A 50 14.22 22.85 -12.34
C LEU A 50 15.62 23.50 -12.45
N ALA A 51 16.46 23.07 -13.40
CA ALA A 51 17.76 23.70 -13.68
C ALA A 51 17.66 25.11 -14.28
N ARG A 52 16.48 25.51 -14.77
CA ARG A 52 16.15 26.84 -15.31
C ARG A 52 14.92 27.45 -14.63
N LEU A 53 14.71 27.10 -13.35
CA LEU A 53 13.55 27.49 -12.56
C LEU A 53 13.32 29.02 -12.54
N ASP A 54 14.41 29.77 -12.56
CA ASP A 54 14.46 31.24 -12.63
C ASP A 54 13.90 31.84 -13.92
N THR A 55 13.80 31.07 -15.01
CA THR A 55 13.22 31.52 -16.28
C THR A 55 11.69 31.54 -16.29
N PHE A 56 11.03 30.80 -15.38
CA PHE A 56 9.57 30.69 -15.33
C PHE A 56 8.92 31.87 -14.60
N ALA A 57 7.85 32.43 -15.17
CA ALA A 57 7.07 33.48 -14.53
C ALA A 57 6.11 32.94 -13.44
N LEU A 58 5.78 31.66 -13.51
CA LEU A 58 4.91 30.95 -12.59
C LEU A 58 5.23 29.44 -12.60
N VAL A 59 5.25 28.82 -11.42
CA VAL A 59 5.24 27.35 -11.28
C VAL A 59 3.99 26.90 -10.54
N VAL A 60 3.27 25.93 -11.09
CA VAL A 60 2.03 25.38 -10.53
C VAL A 60 2.26 23.97 -10.00
N PHE A 61 1.95 23.73 -8.73
CA PHE A 61 1.90 22.39 -8.14
C PHE A 61 0.45 21.92 -7.96
N VAL A 62 0.12 20.77 -8.56
CA VAL A 62 -1.25 20.21 -8.48
C VAL A 62 -1.47 19.26 -7.29
N SER A 63 -0.45 19.02 -6.44
CA SER A 63 -0.59 18.23 -5.21
C SER A 63 0.59 18.44 -4.23
N PRO A 64 0.44 18.06 -2.94
CA PRO A 64 1.57 18.05 -1.98
C PRO A 64 2.70 17.10 -2.41
N ASN A 65 2.37 15.99 -3.08
CA ASN A 65 3.36 15.07 -3.62
C ASN A 65 4.21 15.75 -4.71
N ALA A 66 3.61 16.57 -5.57
CA ALA A 66 4.34 17.31 -6.59
C ALA A 66 5.37 18.28 -5.97
N ILE A 67 5.01 18.90 -4.84
CA ILE A 67 5.91 19.79 -4.07
C ILE A 67 7.06 18.98 -3.48
N ALA A 68 6.77 17.88 -2.76
CA ALA A 68 7.79 17.08 -2.11
C ALA A 68 8.85 16.57 -3.11
N PHE A 69 8.42 15.82 -4.13
CA PHE A 69 9.35 15.26 -5.12
C PHE A 69 10.14 16.34 -5.86
N ALA A 70 9.50 17.44 -6.29
CA ALA A 70 10.20 18.49 -7.02
C ALA A 70 11.17 19.31 -6.16
N LEU A 71 10.87 19.55 -4.88
CA LEU A 71 11.81 20.22 -3.98
C LEU A 71 12.96 19.30 -3.58
N ASP A 72 12.75 17.99 -3.49
CA ASP A 72 13.82 17.01 -3.29
C ASP A 72 14.72 16.94 -4.54
N THR A 73 14.16 16.92 -5.75
CA THR A 73 14.92 17.04 -7.00
C THR A 73 15.64 18.38 -7.13
N LEU A 74 15.02 19.50 -6.75
CA LEU A 74 15.61 20.84 -6.81
C LEU A 74 16.83 20.95 -5.89
N ALA A 75 16.77 20.37 -4.69
CA ALA A 75 17.91 20.28 -3.78
C ALA A 75 19.10 19.55 -4.44
N GLY A 76 18.83 18.41 -5.10
CA GLY A 76 19.82 17.66 -5.88
C GLY A 76 20.41 18.45 -7.06
N VAL A 77 19.56 19.12 -7.85
CA VAL A 77 19.99 19.98 -8.99
C VAL A 77 20.84 21.15 -8.52
N GLN A 78 20.57 21.71 -7.34
CA GLN A 78 21.34 22.80 -6.74
C GLN A 78 22.59 22.33 -5.97
N GLY A 79 22.83 21.02 -5.83
CA GLY A 79 23.91 20.48 -5.01
C GLY A 79 23.81 20.84 -3.52
N ALA A 80 22.59 21.09 -3.02
CA ALA A 80 22.33 21.64 -1.70
C ALA A 80 21.53 20.68 -0.82
N ALA A 81 21.78 20.67 0.49
CA ALA A 81 21.02 19.86 1.45
C ALA A 81 19.55 20.30 1.63
N VAL A 82 19.23 21.54 1.23
CA VAL A 82 17.87 22.10 1.24
C VAL A 82 17.69 22.92 -0.03
N ALA A 83 16.59 22.70 -0.75
CA ALA A 83 16.25 23.45 -1.94
C ALA A 83 16.02 24.94 -1.63
N ARG A 84 16.55 25.80 -2.50
CA ARG A 84 16.37 27.26 -2.44
C ARG A 84 15.45 27.69 -3.58
N TRP A 85 14.25 28.12 -3.23
CA TRP A 85 13.32 28.66 -4.23
C TRP A 85 13.73 30.08 -4.64
N PRO A 86 13.69 30.46 -5.93
CA PRO A 86 13.98 31.84 -6.34
C PRO A 86 12.80 32.75 -5.95
N ALA A 87 13.04 33.78 -5.14
CA ALA A 87 11.99 34.66 -4.61
C ALA A 87 11.18 35.40 -5.69
N GLN A 88 11.77 35.62 -6.87
CA GLN A 88 11.10 36.22 -8.03
C GLN A 88 10.14 35.28 -8.77
N VAL A 89 10.24 33.96 -8.57
CA VAL A 89 9.42 32.96 -9.25
C VAL A 89 8.17 32.71 -8.43
N ALA A 90 7.02 33.18 -8.92
CA ALA A 90 5.73 32.95 -8.27
C ALA A 90 5.39 31.46 -8.26
N VAL A 91 4.78 31.00 -7.17
CA VAL A 91 4.34 29.60 -7.00
C VAL A 91 2.83 29.55 -6.78
N ALA A 92 2.16 28.61 -7.45
CA ALA A 92 0.71 28.41 -7.37
C ALA A 92 0.37 26.99 -6.92
N VAL A 93 -0.65 26.85 -6.07
CA VAL A 93 -1.07 25.56 -5.51
C VAL A 93 -2.59 25.42 -5.46
N VAL A 94 -3.09 24.19 -5.67
CA VAL A 94 -4.55 23.94 -5.80
C VAL A 94 -5.34 23.85 -4.47
N GLY A 95 -4.69 23.90 -3.31
CA GLY A 95 -5.41 23.79 -2.03
C GLY A 95 -4.55 23.78 -0.75
N PRO A 96 -5.17 23.83 0.44
CA PRO A 96 -4.51 24.15 1.72
C PRO A 96 -3.40 23.17 2.11
N ALA A 97 -3.55 21.87 1.86
CA ALA A 97 -2.49 20.89 2.12
C ALA A 97 -1.21 21.13 1.30
N SER A 98 -1.33 21.77 0.13
CA SER A 98 -0.18 22.16 -0.70
C SER A 98 0.43 23.49 -0.24
N VAL A 99 -0.37 24.39 0.35
CA VAL A 99 0.13 25.60 1.03
C VAL A 99 0.98 25.20 2.24
N ALA A 100 0.49 24.27 3.06
CA ALA A 100 1.23 23.73 4.21
C ALA A 100 2.55 23.07 3.79
N ALA A 101 2.53 22.20 2.78
CA ALA A 101 3.75 21.53 2.27
C ALA A 101 4.81 22.50 1.68
N LEU A 102 4.41 23.66 1.16
CA LEU A 102 5.35 24.72 0.80
C LEU A 102 5.91 25.45 2.04
N ALA A 103 5.06 25.77 3.01
CA ALA A 103 5.45 26.46 4.24
C ALA A 103 6.42 25.63 5.10
N GLU A 104 6.20 24.31 5.22
CA GLU A 104 7.11 23.35 5.86
C GLU A 104 8.52 23.36 5.23
N ARG A 105 8.61 23.68 3.94
CA ARG A 105 9.86 23.79 3.18
C ARG A 105 10.38 25.24 3.09
N GLY A 106 9.82 26.16 3.87
CA GLY A 106 10.22 27.57 3.97
C GLY A 106 9.68 28.49 2.87
N ILE A 107 8.80 28.00 2.00
CA ILE A 107 8.24 28.76 0.86
C ILE A 107 6.87 29.32 1.26
N ALA A 108 6.86 30.45 1.97
CA ALA A 108 5.64 31.10 2.46
C ALA A 108 5.59 32.60 2.15
N ALA A 109 4.38 33.15 2.12
CA ALA A 109 4.16 34.60 2.11
C ALA A 109 4.59 35.21 3.48
N PRO A 110 5.06 36.47 3.54
CA PRO A 110 5.21 37.41 2.42
C PRO A 110 6.53 37.26 1.64
N ALA A 111 7.47 36.40 2.09
CA ALA A 111 8.79 36.26 1.46
C ALA A 111 8.73 35.69 0.03
N TYR A 112 7.71 34.88 -0.27
CA TYR A 112 7.44 34.32 -1.59
C TYR A 112 6.02 34.62 -2.05
N ARG A 113 5.84 34.85 -3.35
CA ARG A 113 4.51 35.03 -3.97
C ARG A 113 3.82 33.67 -4.15
N VAL A 114 3.16 33.20 -3.09
CA VAL A 114 2.31 32.00 -3.10
C VAL A 114 0.88 32.37 -3.51
N ILE A 115 0.34 31.69 -4.52
CA ILE A 115 -1.03 31.83 -5.03
C ILE A 115 -1.80 30.54 -4.72
N ALA A 116 -2.99 30.64 -4.15
CA ALA A 116 -3.87 29.52 -3.84
C ALA A 116 -5.34 29.97 -3.91
N PRO A 117 -6.32 29.04 -4.06
CA PRO A 117 -7.75 29.36 -3.96
C PRO A 117 -8.11 30.16 -2.70
N ALA A 118 -9.18 30.94 -2.78
CA ALA A 118 -9.75 31.61 -1.61
C ALA A 118 -10.01 30.59 -0.48
N GLY A 119 -9.73 30.97 0.77
CA GLY A 119 -9.80 30.09 1.93
C GLY A 119 -8.63 29.10 2.09
N ALA A 120 -7.85 28.78 1.05
CA ALA A 120 -6.73 27.81 1.17
C ALA A 120 -5.59 28.29 2.09
N ASN A 121 -5.47 29.61 2.30
CA ASN A 121 -4.49 30.22 3.20
C ASN A 121 -5.01 30.42 4.64
N ALA A 122 -6.29 30.13 4.93
CA ALA A 122 -6.94 30.45 6.21
C ALA A 122 -6.46 29.59 7.40
N ASN A 123 -5.63 28.57 7.16
CA ASN A 123 -5.03 27.73 8.21
C ASN A 123 -3.74 28.34 8.81
N GLY A 124 -3.41 29.59 8.48
CA GLY A 124 -2.37 30.35 9.19
C GLY A 124 -2.85 30.77 10.59
N PRO A 125 -1.95 30.94 11.58
CA PRO A 125 -2.33 31.34 12.94
C PRO A 125 -2.64 32.86 13.03
N GLY A 126 -3.77 33.29 12.44
CA GLY A 126 -4.24 34.67 12.48
C GLY A 126 -5.63 34.86 11.83
N HIS A 127 -6.53 35.53 12.56
CA HIS A 127 -7.94 35.85 12.23
C HIS A 127 -8.28 36.11 10.75
N ASP A 128 -9.41 35.53 10.30
CA ASP A 128 -10.69 36.26 10.29
C ASP A 128 -11.86 35.27 10.46
N ASP A 129 -12.93 35.65 11.17
CA ASP A 129 -14.04 34.75 11.54
C ASP A 129 -15.11 34.63 10.45
N THR A 130 -14.97 35.32 9.30
CA THR A 130 -15.85 35.19 8.14
C THR A 130 -15.47 33.99 7.25
N VAL A 131 -15.49 32.78 7.80
CA VAL A 131 -15.32 31.54 7.04
C VAL A 131 -16.54 31.33 6.12
N PRO A 132 -16.39 31.32 4.78
CA PRO A 132 -17.48 30.95 3.89
C PRO A 132 -17.82 29.47 4.06
N ASP A 133 -19.10 29.10 3.89
CA ASP A 133 -19.59 27.72 4.12
C ASP A 133 -18.64 26.65 3.56
N ALA A 134 -18.21 25.72 4.42
CA ALA A 134 -17.13 24.79 4.10
C ALA A 134 -17.45 23.81 2.95
N GLU A 135 -18.74 23.62 2.59
CA GLU A 135 -19.14 22.86 1.40
C GLU A 135 -19.05 23.68 0.08
N ALA A 136 -18.90 25.01 0.15
CA ALA A 136 -18.76 25.89 -1.03
C ALA A 136 -17.30 26.12 -1.47
N LEU A 137 -16.33 25.91 -0.58
CA LEU A 137 -14.90 26.12 -0.85
C LEU A 137 -14.33 24.97 -1.72
N ARG A 138 -14.16 25.24 -3.02
CA ARG A 138 -13.48 24.32 -3.94
C ARG A 138 -11.96 24.48 -3.88
N PHE A 139 -11.26 23.35 -3.84
CA PHE A 139 -9.79 23.26 -3.86
C PHE A 139 -9.33 22.40 -5.05
N ASP A 140 -9.50 22.94 -6.25
CA ASP A 140 -9.14 22.31 -7.51
C ASP A 140 -8.54 23.31 -8.52
N SER A 141 -8.24 22.84 -9.73
CA SER A 141 -7.68 23.65 -10.80
C SER A 141 -8.59 24.78 -11.28
N GLU A 142 -9.92 24.63 -11.16
CA GLU A 142 -10.90 25.65 -11.56
C GLU A 142 -10.91 26.79 -10.53
N ALA A 143 -10.87 26.43 -9.24
CA ALA A 143 -10.75 27.39 -8.14
C ALA A 143 -9.39 28.11 -8.12
N LEU A 144 -8.30 27.45 -8.50
CA LEU A 144 -6.99 28.10 -8.67
C LEU A 144 -6.97 29.04 -9.87
N TRP A 145 -7.58 28.65 -11.00
CA TRP A 145 -7.67 29.50 -12.19
C TRP A 145 -8.34 30.85 -11.89
N ALA A 146 -9.37 30.87 -11.03
CA ALA A 146 -10.02 32.09 -10.57
C ALA A 146 -9.13 33.04 -9.72
N GLN A 147 -7.92 32.61 -9.32
CA GLN A 147 -6.93 33.41 -8.59
C GLN A 147 -5.69 33.76 -9.44
N LEU A 148 -5.64 33.28 -10.69
CA LEU A 148 -4.60 33.64 -11.65
C LEU A 148 -5.06 34.84 -12.49
N ASP A 149 -4.11 35.66 -12.92
CA ASP A 149 -4.30 36.66 -13.98
C ASP A 149 -3.77 36.07 -15.29
N PRO A 150 -4.63 35.62 -16.22
CA PRO A 150 -4.17 35.00 -17.46
C PRO A 150 -3.55 36.03 -18.42
N ALA A 151 -4.02 37.28 -18.40
CA ALA A 151 -3.50 38.34 -19.26
C ALA A 151 -2.05 38.71 -18.87
N ALA A 152 -1.75 38.72 -17.56
CA ALA A 152 -0.38 38.89 -17.07
C ALA A 152 0.54 37.69 -17.35
N LEU A 153 0.03 36.54 -17.81
CA LEU A 153 0.80 35.34 -18.17
C LEU A 153 0.96 35.14 -19.68
N ALA A 154 0.26 35.91 -20.52
CA ALA A 154 0.38 35.85 -21.97
C ALA A 154 1.84 36.03 -22.43
N GLY A 155 2.31 35.14 -23.30
CA GLY A 155 3.68 35.09 -23.82
C GLY A 155 4.75 34.61 -22.83
N LYS A 156 4.42 34.33 -21.56
CA LYS A 156 5.39 33.96 -20.52
C LYS A 156 5.48 32.45 -20.31
N PRO A 157 6.67 31.92 -19.96
CA PRO A 157 6.85 30.52 -19.58
C PRO A 157 6.17 30.22 -18.22
N VAL A 158 5.39 29.14 -18.19
CA VAL A 158 4.71 28.62 -17.00
C VAL A 158 4.97 27.12 -16.90
N LEU A 159 5.43 26.67 -15.73
CA LEU A 159 5.70 25.25 -15.45
C LEU A 159 4.55 24.65 -14.64
N ILE A 160 4.04 23.49 -15.06
CA ILE A 160 3.08 22.70 -14.28
C ILE A 160 3.75 21.41 -13.82
N ILE A 161 3.91 21.26 -12.51
CA ILE A 161 4.52 20.09 -11.88
C ILE A 161 3.40 19.21 -11.31
N ARG A 162 3.35 17.95 -11.77
CA ARG A 162 2.24 17.03 -11.53
C ARG A 162 2.67 15.59 -11.29
N GLY A 163 1.70 14.76 -10.97
CA GLY A 163 1.84 13.31 -11.11
C GLY A 163 1.41 12.83 -12.49
N ASN A 164 1.77 11.59 -12.83
CA ASN A 164 1.36 10.94 -14.08
C ASN A 164 -0.16 10.98 -14.32
N GLY A 165 -0.58 11.34 -15.54
CA GLY A 165 -2.00 11.43 -15.90
C GLY A 165 -2.79 12.51 -15.14
N GLY A 166 -4.13 12.50 -15.26
CA GLY A 166 -5.01 13.60 -14.79
C GLY A 166 -5.52 14.49 -15.92
N ARG A 167 -6.29 15.55 -15.59
CA ARG A 167 -6.86 16.47 -16.60
C ARG A 167 -5.91 17.64 -16.89
N ASP A 168 -5.59 17.85 -18.16
CA ASP A 168 -4.72 18.94 -18.64
C ASP A 168 -5.39 20.33 -18.70
N TRP A 169 -6.69 20.41 -18.38
CA TRP A 169 -7.54 21.60 -18.39
C TRP A 169 -6.85 22.91 -17.96
N LEU A 170 -6.03 22.90 -16.89
CA LEU A 170 -5.34 24.11 -16.42
C LEU A 170 -4.22 24.55 -17.36
N GLY A 171 -3.46 23.59 -17.89
CA GLY A 171 -2.45 23.86 -18.90
C GLY A 171 -3.07 24.29 -20.22
N ASP A 172 -4.21 23.71 -20.60
CA ASP A 172 -4.95 24.10 -21.80
C ASP A 172 -5.53 25.52 -21.67
N ARG A 173 -6.16 25.87 -20.54
CA ARG A 173 -6.62 27.24 -20.25
C ARG A 173 -5.49 28.27 -20.23
N LEU A 174 -4.33 27.92 -19.68
CA LEU A 174 -3.14 28.77 -19.72
C LEU A 174 -2.59 28.94 -21.15
N ARG A 175 -2.60 27.90 -21.99
CA ARG A 175 -2.23 27.98 -23.42
C ARG A 175 -3.23 28.82 -24.23
N GLU A 176 -4.52 28.67 -23.98
CA GLU A 176 -5.58 29.50 -24.58
C GLU A 176 -5.44 30.98 -24.23
N ALA A 177 -4.99 31.30 -23.00
CA ALA A 177 -4.60 32.65 -22.59
C ALA A 177 -3.23 33.11 -23.14
N GLY A 178 -2.57 32.29 -23.97
CA GLY A 178 -1.31 32.62 -24.64
C GLY A 178 -0.05 32.38 -23.81
N ALA A 179 -0.13 31.72 -22.66
CA ALA A 179 1.06 31.36 -21.87
C ALA A 179 1.82 30.17 -22.50
N GLN A 180 3.14 30.15 -22.36
CA GLN A 180 4.01 29.06 -22.82
C GLN A 180 4.05 27.97 -21.74
N VAL A 181 3.13 27.01 -21.80
CA VAL A 181 2.94 26.01 -20.74
C VAL A 181 3.72 24.73 -20.98
N GLU A 182 4.73 24.53 -20.14
CA GLU A 182 5.45 23.26 -19.98
C GLU A 182 4.82 22.46 -18.83
N ALA A 183 4.64 21.15 -19.01
CA ALA A 183 4.12 20.26 -17.97
C ALA A 183 5.09 19.08 -17.76
N VAL A 184 5.49 18.84 -16.51
CA VAL A 184 6.45 17.80 -16.13
C VAL A 184 5.92 16.92 -15.01
N GLU A 185 6.20 15.62 -15.09
CA GLU A 185 5.85 14.65 -14.06
C GLU A 185 6.96 14.58 -13.01
N ALA A 186 6.62 14.76 -11.74
CA ALA A 186 7.55 14.64 -10.61
C ALA A 186 7.38 13.35 -9.80
N TYR A 187 6.20 12.74 -9.87
CA TYR A 187 5.91 11.45 -9.25
C TYR A 187 4.99 10.64 -10.15
N GLN A 188 4.99 9.33 -9.96
CA GLN A 188 3.99 8.45 -10.56
C GLN A 188 3.09 7.83 -9.49
N ARG A 189 1.81 7.73 -9.83
CA ARG A 189 0.84 6.82 -9.22
C ARG A 189 0.90 5.51 -9.96
N THR A 190 1.01 4.42 -9.22
CA THR A 190 0.79 3.06 -9.72
C THR A 190 -0.23 2.35 -8.86
N LEU A 191 -0.89 1.34 -9.42
CA LEU A 191 -1.63 0.36 -8.63
C LEU A 191 -0.60 -0.68 -8.13
N PRO A 192 -0.32 -0.77 -6.82
CA PRO A 192 0.50 -1.86 -6.30
C PRO A 192 -0.29 -3.18 -6.42
N GLU A 193 0.40 -4.27 -6.71
CA GLU A 193 -0.20 -5.62 -6.66
C GLU A 193 -0.15 -6.16 -5.23
N PRO A 194 -1.31 -6.39 -4.55
CA PRO A 194 -1.33 -6.95 -3.20
C PRO A 194 -0.93 -8.43 -3.23
N GLY A 195 -0.05 -8.82 -2.31
CA GLY A 195 0.40 -10.21 -2.21
C GLY A 195 -0.73 -11.18 -1.84
N ALA A 196 -0.55 -12.47 -2.15
CA ALA A 196 -1.56 -13.50 -1.88
C ALA A 196 -2.07 -13.51 -0.42
N MET A 197 -1.20 -13.20 0.55
CA MET A 197 -1.57 -13.07 1.97
C MET A 197 -2.50 -11.88 2.26
N GLN A 198 -2.35 -10.75 1.56
CA GLN A 198 -3.25 -9.59 1.72
C GLN A 198 -4.63 -9.90 1.12
N TRP A 199 -4.67 -10.55 -0.04
CA TRP A 199 -5.92 -11.05 -0.60
C TRP A 199 -6.59 -12.09 0.29
N GLN A 200 -5.82 -12.99 0.90
CA GLN A 200 -6.36 -13.95 1.85
C GLN A 200 -6.97 -13.27 3.08
N ALA A 201 -6.29 -12.26 3.65
CA ALA A 201 -6.84 -11.46 4.74
C ALA A 201 -8.13 -10.71 4.36
N VAL A 202 -8.25 -10.22 3.12
CA VAL A 202 -9.52 -9.65 2.61
C VAL A 202 -10.61 -10.71 2.54
N ARG A 203 -10.34 -11.87 1.92
CA ARG A 203 -11.31 -12.98 1.84
C ARG A 203 -11.75 -13.47 3.21
N ASP A 204 -10.85 -13.52 4.18
CA ASP A 204 -11.14 -13.99 5.54
C ASP A 204 -12.05 -13.00 6.31
N ASN A 205 -11.93 -11.70 6.06
CA ASN A 205 -12.88 -10.69 6.56
C ASN A 205 -14.23 -10.71 5.82
N LEU A 206 -14.30 -11.20 4.57
CA LEU A 206 -15.53 -11.34 3.79
C LEU A 206 -16.34 -12.61 4.10
N ARG A 207 -15.88 -13.50 4.99
CA ARG A 207 -16.59 -14.74 5.33
C ARG A 207 -17.83 -14.49 6.22
N PRO A 208 -18.91 -15.29 6.07
CA PRO A 208 -20.01 -15.28 7.03
C PRO A 208 -19.52 -15.52 8.46
N GLY A 209 -19.87 -14.62 9.39
CA GLY A 209 -19.45 -14.69 10.80
C GLY A 209 -18.03 -14.16 11.09
N ALA A 210 -17.36 -13.54 10.12
CA ALA A 210 -16.11 -12.82 10.35
C ALA A 210 -16.30 -11.56 11.22
N ALA A 211 -15.18 -10.92 11.56
CA ALA A 211 -15.19 -9.60 12.19
C ALA A 211 -15.88 -8.55 11.29
N PRO A 212 -16.57 -7.55 11.86
CA PRO A 212 -17.03 -6.42 11.08
C PRO A 212 -15.81 -5.67 10.53
N HIS A 213 -15.88 -5.26 9.27
CA HIS A 213 -14.82 -4.49 8.65
C HIS A 213 -15.36 -3.31 7.84
N ALA A 214 -14.54 -2.26 7.68
CA ALA A 214 -14.87 -1.07 6.91
C ALA A 214 -13.69 -0.61 6.05
N TRP A 215 -13.97 -0.11 4.84
CA TRP A 215 -12.96 0.35 3.88
C TRP A 215 -12.84 1.88 3.90
N LEU A 216 -11.65 2.38 4.27
CA LEU A 216 -11.31 3.80 4.21
C LEU A 216 -10.93 4.18 2.77
N LEU A 217 -11.87 4.74 2.02
CA LEU A 217 -11.70 5.14 0.62
C LEU A 217 -11.40 6.65 0.54
N THR A 218 -10.12 7.00 0.39
CA THR A 218 -9.65 8.41 0.44
C THR A 218 -9.41 9.05 -0.93
N SER A 219 -9.74 8.36 -2.03
CA SER A 219 -9.66 8.91 -3.40
C SER A 219 -10.63 8.17 -4.33
N SER A 220 -11.30 8.89 -5.24
CA SER A 220 -12.10 8.30 -6.33
C SER A 220 -11.28 7.39 -7.24
N GLU A 221 -9.96 7.55 -7.26
CA GLU A 221 -9.02 6.67 -7.99
C GLU A 221 -8.82 5.34 -7.27
N ALA A 222 -8.65 5.37 -5.94
CA ALA A 222 -8.59 4.16 -5.12
C ALA A 222 -9.88 3.33 -5.24
N VAL A 223 -11.06 3.97 -5.32
CA VAL A 223 -12.35 3.25 -5.52
C VAL A 223 -12.39 2.50 -6.85
N ARG A 224 -11.94 3.12 -7.96
CA ARG A 224 -11.87 2.45 -9.26
C ARG A 224 -10.86 1.31 -9.25
N ASN A 225 -9.72 1.51 -8.59
CA ASN A 225 -8.73 0.46 -8.43
C ASN A 225 -9.31 -0.72 -7.63
N LEU A 226 -10.06 -0.48 -6.54
CA LEU A 226 -10.73 -1.54 -5.79
C LEU A 226 -11.68 -2.37 -6.65
N ASP A 227 -12.51 -1.74 -7.48
CA ASP A 227 -13.46 -2.45 -8.34
C ASP A 227 -12.76 -3.29 -9.43
N VAL A 228 -11.69 -2.77 -10.04
CA VAL A 228 -10.86 -3.53 -10.99
C VAL A 228 -10.19 -4.73 -10.30
N MET A 229 -9.59 -4.50 -9.13
CA MET A 229 -8.91 -5.52 -8.34
C MET A 229 -9.86 -6.61 -7.82
N ALA A 230 -11.03 -6.23 -7.32
CA ALA A 230 -12.05 -7.16 -6.83
C ALA A 230 -12.50 -8.12 -7.94
N ARG A 231 -12.81 -7.59 -9.14
CA ARG A 231 -13.19 -8.40 -10.31
C ARG A 231 -12.09 -9.36 -10.81
N GLN A 232 -10.83 -9.11 -10.47
CA GLN A 232 -9.68 -9.93 -10.87
C GLN A 232 -9.33 -11.01 -9.83
N HIS A 233 -9.52 -10.73 -8.53
CA HIS A 233 -9.01 -11.58 -7.44
C HIS A 233 -10.07 -12.19 -6.53
N LEU A 234 -11.34 -11.74 -6.59
CA LEU A 234 -12.45 -12.28 -5.81
C LEU A 234 -13.41 -13.07 -6.69
N SER A 235 -14.06 -14.09 -6.12
CA SER A 235 -15.20 -14.76 -6.75
C SER A 235 -16.43 -13.83 -6.79
N PRO A 236 -17.43 -14.10 -7.67
CA PRO A 236 -18.65 -13.27 -7.74
C PRO A 236 -19.44 -13.19 -6.43
N GLN A 237 -19.29 -14.16 -5.52
CA GLN A 237 -19.92 -14.12 -4.19
C GLN A 237 -19.14 -13.22 -3.22
N GLU A 238 -17.81 -13.29 -3.23
CA GLU A 238 -16.95 -12.42 -2.41
C GLU A 238 -17.02 -10.95 -2.88
N ASP A 239 -17.10 -10.70 -4.18
CA ASP A 239 -17.32 -9.37 -4.77
C ASP A 239 -18.72 -8.81 -4.40
N ALA A 240 -19.77 -9.64 -4.43
CA ALA A 240 -21.10 -9.25 -3.96
C ALA A 240 -21.11 -8.92 -2.46
N SER A 241 -20.40 -9.70 -1.62
CA SER A 241 -20.20 -9.40 -0.20
C SER A 241 -19.45 -8.09 -0.01
N LEU A 242 -18.35 -7.86 -0.74
CA LEU A 242 -17.54 -6.64 -0.65
C LEU A 242 -18.36 -5.38 -0.95
N ARG A 243 -19.29 -5.45 -1.89
CA ARG A 243 -20.21 -4.35 -2.23
C ARG A 243 -21.22 -4.02 -1.12
N GLN A 244 -21.45 -4.92 -0.16
CA GLN A 244 -22.26 -4.68 1.04
C GLN A 244 -21.43 -4.21 2.26
N VAL A 245 -20.11 -4.08 2.14
CA VAL A 245 -19.24 -3.63 3.24
C VAL A 245 -19.33 -2.11 3.42
N GLN A 246 -19.26 -1.66 4.67
CA GLN A 246 -19.21 -0.23 4.99
C GLN A 246 -17.97 0.44 4.38
N CYS A 247 -18.19 1.46 3.57
CA CYS A 247 -17.15 2.36 3.09
C CYS A 247 -17.18 3.67 3.88
N ILE A 248 -16.01 4.27 4.12
CA ILE A 248 -15.84 5.56 4.80
C ILE A 248 -15.06 6.48 3.86
N ALA A 249 -15.63 7.65 3.53
CA ALA A 249 -15.09 8.54 2.51
C ALA A 249 -15.11 10.02 2.96
N PRO A 250 -14.01 10.78 2.86
CA PRO A 250 -13.91 12.16 3.35
C PRO A 250 -14.48 13.24 2.41
N HIS A 251 -15.09 12.86 1.28
CA HIS A 251 -15.57 13.81 0.28
C HIS A 251 -16.70 13.23 -0.59
N ALA A 252 -17.69 14.05 -0.93
CA ALA A 252 -18.89 13.66 -1.69
C ALA A 252 -18.56 12.89 -2.99
N ARG A 253 -17.72 13.47 -3.85
CA ARG A 253 -17.20 12.86 -5.10
C ARG A 253 -16.55 11.46 -4.95
N ILE A 254 -16.10 11.08 -3.75
CA ILE A 254 -15.55 9.74 -3.50
C ILE A 254 -16.69 8.76 -3.19
N ALA A 255 -17.66 9.19 -2.37
CA ALA A 255 -18.89 8.45 -2.12
C ALA A 255 -19.71 8.25 -3.40
N GLU A 256 -19.91 9.29 -4.21
CA GLU A 256 -20.55 9.22 -5.53
C GLU A 256 -19.89 8.19 -6.45
N GLN A 257 -18.55 8.17 -6.51
CA GLN A 257 -17.80 7.22 -7.33
C GLN A 257 -18.00 5.77 -6.86
N ALA A 258 -18.15 5.55 -5.55
CA ALA A 258 -18.39 4.22 -4.97
C ALA A 258 -19.85 3.77 -5.12
N LEU A 259 -20.83 4.65 -4.93
CA LEU A 259 -22.24 4.39 -5.25
C LEU A 259 -22.41 4.02 -6.74
N ALA A 260 -21.76 4.77 -7.64
CA ALA A 260 -21.78 4.49 -9.08
C ALA A 260 -21.08 3.17 -9.47
N LEU A 261 -20.22 2.63 -8.60
CA LEU A 261 -19.61 1.31 -8.73
C LEU A 261 -20.35 0.23 -7.90
N GLY A 262 -21.50 0.57 -7.30
CA GLY A 262 -22.38 -0.39 -6.62
C GLY A 262 -21.99 -0.75 -5.18
N PHE A 263 -21.16 0.04 -4.50
CA PHE A 263 -20.97 -0.08 -3.05
C PHE A 263 -22.21 0.48 -2.32
N ALA A 264 -22.88 -0.34 -1.50
CA ALA A 264 -24.20 -0.04 -0.97
C ALA A 264 -24.22 0.82 0.30
N HIS A 265 -23.12 0.84 1.07
CA HIS A 265 -23.07 1.47 2.39
C HIS A 265 -21.89 2.44 2.49
N ILE A 266 -22.16 3.74 2.59
CA ILE A 266 -21.12 4.77 2.64
C ILE A 266 -21.42 5.82 3.72
N GLN A 267 -20.42 6.08 4.56
CA GLN A 267 -20.42 7.12 5.58
C GLN A 267 -19.53 8.27 5.10
N ARG A 268 -20.07 9.50 5.06
CA ARG A 268 -19.24 10.71 4.84
C ARG A 268 -18.46 11.00 6.13
N ALA A 269 -17.14 11.03 6.03
CA ALA A 269 -16.26 11.52 7.09
C ALA A 269 -15.98 13.03 6.90
N ALA A 270 -15.61 13.72 7.97
CA ALA A 270 -15.01 15.05 7.85
C ALA A 270 -13.62 14.94 7.17
N PRO A 271 -13.14 15.99 6.49
CA PRO A 271 -11.83 15.97 5.84
C PRO A 271 -10.68 15.90 6.87
N GLY A 272 -9.57 15.27 6.46
CA GLY A 272 -8.38 15.09 7.29
C GLY A 272 -8.44 13.89 8.23
N ASP A 273 -7.28 13.50 8.75
CA ASP A 273 -7.09 12.22 9.46
C ASP A 273 -7.90 12.12 10.76
N ALA A 274 -8.11 13.25 11.47
CA ALA A 274 -8.99 13.31 12.64
C ALA A 274 -10.47 13.05 12.28
N GLY A 275 -10.93 13.53 11.12
CA GLY A 275 -12.28 13.28 10.62
C GLY A 275 -12.50 11.83 10.16
N LEU A 276 -11.47 11.23 9.55
CA LEU A 276 -11.45 9.80 9.21
C LEU A 276 -11.48 8.92 10.48
N LEU A 277 -10.66 9.24 11.47
CA LEU A 277 -10.62 8.52 12.77
C LEU A 277 -11.98 8.58 13.48
N ALA A 278 -12.58 9.77 13.58
CA ALA A 278 -13.89 9.95 14.21
C ALA A 278 -14.99 9.14 13.50
N ALA A 279 -14.98 9.10 12.16
CA ALA A 279 -15.93 8.28 11.40
C ALA A 279 -15.74 6.76 11.62
N CYS A 280 -14.49 6.28 11.67
CA CYS A 280 -14.19 4.88 12.00
C CYS A 280 -14.67 4.49 13.39
N LEU A 281 -14.53 5.37 14.38
CA LEU A 281 -15.00 5.11 15.75
C LEU A 281 -16.53 5.10 15.83
N GLN A 282 -17.21 6.07 15.20
CA GLN A 282 -18.67 6.07 15.09
C GLN A 282 -19.23 4.78 14.46
N TRP A 283 -18.55 4.24 13.43
CA TRP A 283 -18.90 2.96 12.82
C TRP A 283 -18.68 1.77 13.76
N ALA A 284 -17.54 1.74 14.46
CA ALA A 284 -17.21 0.67 15.40
C ALA A 284 -18.18 0.63 16.59
N ASP A 285 -18.51 1.80 17.15
CA ASP A 285 -19.49 1.95 18.25
C ASP A 285 -20.90 1.52 17.80
N ALA A 286 -21.30 1.89 16.58
CA ALA A 286 -22.58 1.48 16.01
C ALA A 286 -22.70 -0.06 15.83
N TYR A 287 -21.58 -0.75 15.57
CA TYR A 287 -21.55 -2.22 15.55
C TYR A 287 -21.51 -2.85 16.95
N ALA A 288 -20.78 -2.24 17.89
CA ALA A 288 -20.69 -2.73 19.27
C ALA A 288 -22.05 -2.73 19.99
N GLY A 289 -22.99 -1.91 19.52
CA GLY A 289 -24.29 -1.69 20.13
C GLY A 289 -24.22 -0.73 21.32
N PRO A 290 -25.37 -0.33 21.89
CA PRO A 290 -25.37 0.51 23.09
C PRO A 290 -24.68 -0.22 24.23
N ALA A 291 -23.60 0.36 24.75
CA ALA A 291 -22.91 -0.17 25.91
C ALA A 291 -23.89 -0.40 27.09
N PRO A 292 -23.75 -1.47 27.88
CA PRO A 292 -24.60 -1.69 29.04
C PRO A 292 -24.46 -0.49 29.98
N SER A 293 -25.57 0.20 30.22
CA SER A 293 -25.59 1.50 30.90
C SER A 293 -24.89 1.43 32.25
N SER A 294 -23.81 2.20 32.41
CA SER A 294 -23.22 2.44 33.72
C SER A 294 -24.28 3.05 34.64
N LEU A 295 -24.29 2.59 35.90
CA LEU A 295 -25.26 3.03 36.90
C LEU A 295 -25.20 4.55 37.07
N PRO A 296 -26.35 5.23 37.25
CA PRO A 296 -26.41 6.68 37.23
C PRO A 296 -25.60 7.28 38.38
N ALA A 297 -24.70 8.21 38.04
CA ALA A 297 -24.06 9.05 39.03
C ALA A 297 -25.10 9.95 39.73
N PRO A 298 -24.96 10.25 41.03
CA PRO A 298 -25.85 11.18 41.72
C PRO A 298 -25.74 12.58 41.08
N PRO A 299 -26.84 13.35 41.04
CA PRO A 299 -26.90 14.60 40.29
C PRO A 299 -25.95 15.66 40.88
N ALA A 300 -25.13 16.26 40.02
CA ALA A 300 -24.33 17.43 40.39
C ALA A 300 -25.26 18.62 40.68
N ALA A 301 -25.12 19.22 41.86
CA ALA A 301 -25.88 20.41 42.24
C ALA A 301 -25.49 21.61 41.36
N ALA A 302 -26.46 22.50 41.10
CA ALA A 302 -26.29 23.61 40.17
C ALA A 302 -25.22 24.63 40.64
N VAL A 303 -24.38 25.09 39.71
CA VAL A 303 -23.44 26.20 39.95
C VAL A 303 -24.20 27.52 39.91
N SER A 304 -24.48 28.09 41.08
CA SER A 304 -24.92 29.48 41.22
C SER A 304 -23.75 30.46 41.03
N ARG A 305 -24.05 31.68 40.58
CA ARG A 305 -23.06 32.74 40.28
C ARG A 305 -22.45 33.38 41.55
N PRO A 306 -21.26 34.02 41.43
CA PRO A 306 -20.43 34.40 42.58
C PRO A 306 -20.78 35.78 43.19
N VAL A 307 -20.30 36.00 44.42
CA VAL A 307 -20.20 37.31 45.11
C VAL A 307 -18.89 37.33 45.92
N GLU A 308 -18.33 38.50 46.21
CA GLU A 308 -17.18 38.70 47.11
C GLU A 308 -17.48 38.24 48.56
N GLY A 309 -16.52 38.00 49.46
CA GLY A 309 -15.06 38.13 49.41
C GLY A 309 -14.47 38.11 50.85
N VAL A 310 -13.37 38.83 51.06
CA VAL A 310 -12.68 39.08 52.36
C VAL A 310 -11.79 37.94 52.89
N ALA A 311 -10.54 38.31 53.20
CA ALA A 311 -9.42 37.47 53.59
C ALA A 311 -9.34 37.09 55.07
N GLN A 312 -8.62 36.00 55.36
CA GLN A 312 -7.61 35.76 56.43
C GLN A 312 -7.36 34.24 56.50
N SER A 313 -6.28 33.64 57.03
CA SER A 313 -4.90 33.98 57.41
C SER A 313 -4.39 32.76 58.24
N ALA A 314 -3.08 32.58 58.37
CA ALA A 314 -2.39 31.72 59.37
C ALA A 314 -2.41 30.16 59.28
N ALA A 315 -1.18 29.62 59.16
CA ALA A 315 -0.54 28.60 60.02
C ALA A 315 -0.74 27.06 59.84
N HIS A 316 0.43 26.40 59.76
CA HIS A 316 0.84 25.01 60.11
C HIS A 316 0.63 24.64 61.61
N PRO A 317 0.98 23.40 62.12
CA PRO A 317 1.41 22.12 61.47
C PRO A 317 0.83 20.79 62.07
N ALA A 318 1.19 19.65 61.44
CA ALA A 318 1.57 18.32 62.00
C ALA A 318 0.66 17.46 62.93
N ALA A 319 0.58 16.15 62.64
CA ALA A 319 0.95 15.04 63.56
C ALA A 319 0.88 13.60 62.92
N HIS A 320 1.70 12.68 63.41
CA HIS A 320 1.69 11.20 63.27
C HIS A 320 1.43 10.57 64.68
N PRO A 321 1.22 9.24 64.96
CA PRO A 321 1.91 8.05 64.36
C PRO A 321 1.18 6.64 64.37
N ALA A 322 1.89 5.59 63.88
CA ALA A 322 1.91 4.14 64.29
C ALA A 322 0.60 3.28 64.34
N ALA A 323 0.53 1.96 64.05
CA ALA A 323 1.42 0.86 63.58
C ALA A 323 0.52 -0.24 62.86
N SER A 324 0.76 -1.56 62.67
CA SER A 324 1.77 -2.59 63.06
C SER A 324 1.77 -3.81 62.07
N ALA A 325 2.28 -5.01 62.44
CA ALA A 325 2.41 -6.26 61.63
C ALA A 325 2.62 -7.51 62.56
N PRO A 326 3.16 -8.70 62.16
CA PRO A 326 2.97 -9.64 61.00
C PRO A 326 2.54 -11.07 61.49
N PRO A 327 2.55 -12.16 60.66
CA PRO A 327 3.67 -13.15 60.58
C PRO A 327 3.75 -13.92 59.20
N ALA A 328 4.42 -15.07 58.97
CA ALA A 328 5.83 -15.53 59.14
C ALA A 328 6.13 -16.75 58.21
N VAL A 329 7.37 -17.27 58.15
CA VAL A 329 7.89 -18.30 57.17
C VAL A 329 8.24 -19.66 57.81
N PRO A 330 8.41 -20.77 57.05
CA PRO A 330 9.74 -21.47 56.93
C PRO A 330 9.97 -22.25 55.59
N ALA A 331 11.06 -23.00 55.30
CA ALA A 331 12.53 -22.87 55.50
C ALA A 331 13.32 -24.05 54.82
N MET A 332 14.67 -24.04 54.88
CA MET A 332 15.69 -25.08 54.47
C MET A 332 16.05 -25.21 52.97
N SER A 333 17.31 -25.39 52.46
CA SER A 333 18.74 -25.30 52.92
C SER A 333 19.60 -26.59 52.91
N THR A 334 20.77 -26.57 52.24
CA THR A 334 22.05 -27.35 52.42
C THR A 334 23.00 -27.14 51.20
N LYS A 335 24.36 -27.32 51.19
CA LYS A 335 25.45 -27.25 52.20
C LYS A 335 26.88 -27.43 51.57
N VAL A 336 27.89 -26.61 51.94
CA VAL A 336 29.39 -26.83 51.88
C VAL A 336 30.10 -26.93 50.49
N GLU A 337 31.44 -26.84 50.33
CA GLU A 337 32.49 -25.84 50.72
C GLU A 337 33.89 -26.24 50.13
N ARG A 338 34.76 -25.25 49.82
CA ARG A 338 36.26 -25.24 49.83
C ARG A 338 37.10 -26.42 49.27
N VAL A 339 37.96 -26.10 48.29
CA VAL A 339 39.35 -26.64 48.08
C VAL A 339 40.28 -25.47 47.66
N THR A 340 41.61 -25.63 47.75
CA THR A 340 42.61 -24.55 47.69
C THR A 340 43.79 -24.77 46.72
N GLN A 341 44.38 -23.64 46.28
CA GLN A 341 45.82 -23.39 46.04
C GLN A 341 46.53 -23.73 44.70
N GLU A 342 47.63 -22.97 44.53
CA GLU A 342 48.81 -23.10 43.64
C GLU A 342 48.78 -22.60 42.18
N THR A 343 49.87 -22.09 41.56
CA THR A 343 51.10 -21.34 41.98
C THR A 343 51.80 -20.83 40.66
N THR A 344 52.82 -19.95 40.74
CA THR A 344 53.76 -19.44 39.67
C THR A 344 53.36 -18.14 38.93
N SER A 345 54.26 -17.20 38.57
CA SER A 345 55.68 -17.01 38.94
C SER A 345 56.22 -15.57 38.66
N SER A 346 57.24 -15.14 39.44
CA SER A 346 58.54 -14.51 39.08
C SER A 346 58.80 -13.82 37.71
N SER A 347 59.72 -12.85 37.53
CA SER A 347 60.64 -12.13 38.46
C SER A 347 61.57 -11.07 37.78
N ALA A 348 62.15 -10.17 38.61
CA ALA A 348 63.56 -9.70 38.60
C ALA A 348 64.05 -8.42 37.86
N THR A 349 65.16 -7.89 38.40
CA THR A 349 65.93 -6.65 38.14
C THR A 349 67.08 -6.85 37.13
N PRO A 350 67.98 -5.87 36.77
CA PRO A 350 69.21 -5.58 37.56
C PRO A 350 69.74 -4.09 37.45
N PRO A 351 71.06 -3.70 37.45
CA PRO A 351 71.63 -2.68 38.38
C PRO A 351 72.49 -1.58 37.63
N PRO A 352 73.60 -0.92 38.10
CA PRO A 352 74.31 -0.92 39.41
C PRO A 352 74.93 0.44 39.94
N ALA A 353 75.50 0.36 41.16
CA ALA A 353 76.67 1.10 41.70
C ALA A 353 76.62 2.66 41.90
N ALA A 354 77.29 3.29 42.89
CA ALA A 354 77.90 2.95 44.21
C ALA A 354 78.28 4.31 44.91
N ALA A 355 79.04 4.50 46.02
CA ALA A 355 79.79 3.69 46.99
C ALA A 355 80.07 4.49 48.30
N SER A 356 80.42 3.83 49.42
CA SER A 356 81.26 4.31 50.56
C SER A 356 80.80 5.52 51.43
N VAL A 357 81.11 5.69 52.74
CA VAL A 357 81.75 4.84 53.79
C VAL A 357 81.38 5.37 55.21
N HIS A 358 81.53 4.54 56.25
CA HIS A 358 81.34 4.83 57.70
C HIS A 358 82.68 4.59 58.48
N PRO A 359 82.85 4.88 59.79
CA PRO A 359 82.02 5.62 60.79
C PRO A 359 82.86 6.61 61.66
N ALA A 360 82.31 7.06 62.81
CA ALA A 360 82.87 6.79 64.16
C ALA A 360 83.09 7.96 65.15
N GLN A 361 83.06 7.56 66.44
CA GLN A 361 83.59 8.18 67.68
C GLN A 361 82.87 9.38 68.34
N SER A 362 82.61 9.17 69.63
CA SER A 362 82.19 10.12 70.64
C SER A 362 83.35 10.40 71.62
N ALA A 363 83.30 11.53 72.32
CA ALA A 363 84.23 11.87 73.40
C ALA A 363 83.49 12.53 74.57
N GLN A 364 84.09 12.50 75.77
CA GLN A 364 83.47 12.92 77.04
C GLN A 364 84.25 14.07 77.73
N ALA A 365 83.70 14.54 78.86
CA ALA A 365 84.39 15.20 79.98
C ALA A 365 84.76 16.70 79.76
N VAL A 366 84.91 17.57 80.78
CA VAL A 366 84.56 17.60 82.23
C VAL A 366 84.64 19.08 82.69
N PRO A 367 83.95 19.54 83.76
CA PRO A 367 84.06 20.93 84.28
C PRO A 367 85.33 21.11 85.15
N PRO A 368 85.73 22.34 85.58
CA PRO A 368 85.32 22.78 86.93
C PRO A 368 85.34 24.31 87.24
N GLN A 369 84.83 24.67 88.43
CA GLN A 369 85.32 25.72 89.38
C GLN A 369 85.44 27.21 88.92
N GLY A 370 85.46 28.21 89.82
CA GLY A 370 85.36 28.18 91.28
C GLY A 370 85.52 29.58 91.92
N ALA A 371 85.76 29.62 93.24
CA ALA A 371 85.73 30.80 94.14
C ALA A 371 84.34 31.47 94.28
N GLY A 372 83.93 32.03 95.42
CA GLY A 372 84.67 32.47 96.62
C GLY A 372 84.64 34.00 96.68
N HIS A 373 84.23 34.67 97.76
CA HIS A 373 84.73 34.48 99.14
C HIS A 373 83.63 34.63 100.21
N ALA A 374 83.97 34.34 101.47
CA ALA A 374 83.06 34.31 102.60
C ALA A 374 83.24 35.48 103.58
N GLY A 375 82.18 35.76 104.36
CA GLY A 375 82.27 36.24 105.74
C GLY A 375 82.39 37.76 105.98
N ALA A 376 81.41 38.31 106.71
CA ALA A 376 81.63 39.04 107.97
C ALA A 376 80.30 39.30 108.71
N ALA A 377 80.39 39.67 109.99
CA ALA A 377 79.29 39.65 110.94
C ALA A 377 78.29 40.85 110.88
N ARG A 378 77.11 40.57 111.46
CA ARG A 378 76.22 41.41 112.31
C ARG A 378 76.77 42.77 112.79
N PRO A 379 75.91 43.79 113.09
CA PRO A 379 74.61 43.59 113.78
C PRO A 379 73.41 44.48 113.34
N ALA A 380 72.32 44.34 114.10
CA ALA A 380 71.23 45.30 114.36
C ALA A 380 70.32 45.83 113.20
N ALA A 381 69.12 45.25 113.13
CA ALA A 381 67.84 45.98 113.16
C ALA A 381 67.56 47.16 112.18
N ARG A 382 67.54 46.90 110.84
CA ARG A 382 66.61 47.59 109.90
C ARG A 382 66.39 46.95 108.51
N ARG A 383 66.84 45.71 108.28
CA ARG A 383 67.02 45.15 106.92
C ARG A 383 65.82 44.42 106.28
N SER A 384 64.69 44.24 106.95
CA SER A 384 63.55 43.48 106.40
C SER A 384 62.90 44.13 105.17
N ALA A 385 62.69 45.45 105.19
CA ALA A 385 62.01 46.17 104.10
C ALA A 385 62.76 46.11 102.76
N ALA A 386 64.10 46.18 102.78
CA ALA A 386 64.92 46.14 101.57
C ALA A 386 64.90 44.76 100.86
N LEU A 387 64.80 43.67 101.63
CA LEU A 387 64.65 42.32 101.07
C LEU A 387 63.31 42.15 100.36
N TRP A 388 62.21 42.62 100.96
CA TRP A 388 60.89 42.60 100.31
C TRP A 388 60.84 43.43 99.03
N ALA A 389 61.50 44.60 99.00
CA ALA A 389 61.60 45.41 97.79
C ALA A 389 62.33 44.69 96.65
N LEU A 390 63.45 44.01 96.94
CA LEU A 390 64.22 43.26 95.93
C LEU A 390 63.45 42.04 95.41
N VAL A 391 62.74 41.32 96.29
CA VAL A 391 61.84 40.21 95.89
C VAL A 391 60.70 40.73 95.01
N ALA A 392 60.10 41.88 95.33
CA ALA A 392 59.05 42.47 94.49
C ALA A 392 59.56 42.83 93.08
N VAL A 393 60.76 43.41 92.95
CA VAL A 393 61.39 43.69 91.65
C VAL A 393 61.65 42.40 90.87
N LEU A 394 62.13 41.34 91.55
CA LEU A 394 62.36 40.04 90.91
C LEU A 394 61.04 39.43 90.38
N VAL A 395 59.95 39.50 91.16
CA VAL A 395 58.63 39.01 90.76
C VAL A 395 58.04 39.80 89.60
N VAL A 396 58.22 41.13 89.55
CA VAL A 396 57.81 41.95 88.41
C VAL A 396 58.63 41.61 87.16
N ALA A 397 59.94 41.36 87.30
CA ALA A 397 60.80 40.98 86.20
C ALA A 397 60.46 39.58 85.64
N THR A 398 60.18 38.59 86.49
CA THR A 398 59.77 37.26 86.04
C THR A 398 58.35 37.24 85.47
N ALA A 399 57.41 38.01 86.03
CA ALA A 399 56.07 38.16 85.47
C ALA A 399 56.10 38.87 84.10
N GLY A 400 56.89 39.92 83.94
CA GLY A 400 57.08 40.61 82.67
C GLY A 400 57.77 39.73 81.62
N GLY A 401 58.81 38.98 82.01
CA GLY A 401 59.47 38.01 81.15
C GLY A 401 58.56 36.85 80.74
N PHE A 402 57.73 36.35 81.65
CA PHE A 402 56.71 35.33 81.37
C PHE A 402 55.64 35.86 80.41
N TRP A 403 55.14 37.08 80.62
CA TRP A 403 54.15 37.71 79.73
C TRP A 403 54.71 37.97 78.33
N TRP A 404 55.97 38.42 78.22
CA TRP A 404 56.65 38.56 76.92
C TRP A 404 56.87 37.22 76.21
N LEU A 405 57.24 36.18 76.96
CA LEU A 405 57.36 34.82 76.44
C LEU A 405 56.00 34.28 75.97
N GLN A 406 54.94 34.52 76.73
CA GLN A 406 53.56 34.16 76.38
C GLN A 406 53.16 34.81 75.05
N GLN A 407 53.30 36.14 74.92
CA GLN A 407 53.04 36.84 73.66
C GLN A 407 53.89 36.33 72.49
N ARG A 408 55.14 35.92 72.74
CA ARG A 408 56.02 35.36 71.70
C ARG A 408 55.56 33.97 71.26
N VAL A 409 55.07 33.14 72.18
CA VAL A 409 54.43 31.85 71.87
C VAL A 409 53.13 32.07 71.10
N ASP A 410 52.26 32.98 71.54
CA ASP A 410 50.99 33.28 70.88
C ASP A 410 51.16 33.79 69.44
N HIS A 411 52.22 34.56 69.17
CA HIS A 411 52.57 34.98 67.80
C HIS A 411 53.04 33.80 66.93
N LEU A 412 53.86 32.90 67.48
CA LEU A 412 54.39 31.73 66.76
C LEU A 412 53.31 30.68 66.50
N THR A 413 52.39 30.45 67.44
CA THR A 413 51.21 29.58 67.21
C THR A 413 50.27 30.19 66.16
N GLY A 414 50.11 31.52 66.15
CA GLY A 414 49.38 32.24 65.10
C GLY A 414 50.00 32.10 63.70
N GLU A 415 51.33 32.17 63.58
CA GLU A 415 52.04 31.93 62.32
C GLU A 415 51.94 30.47 61.85
N LEU A 416 52.09 29.51 62.77
CA LEU A 416 51.94 28.08 62.48
C LEU A 416 50.51 27.74 62.03
N ALA A 417 49.49 28.26 62.73
CA ALA A 417 48.09 28.08 62.37
C ALA A 417 47.78 28.64 60.97
N ARG A 418 48.32 29.83 60.62
CA ARG A 418 48.19 30.41 59.28
C ARG A 418 48.86 29.55 58.20
N ARG A 419 50.08 29.04 58.44
CA ARG A 419 50.78 28.14 57.51
C ARG A 419 50.06 26.80 57.34
N GLN A 420 49.51 26.26 58.43
CA GLN A 420 48.68 25.06 58.38
C GLN A 420 47.42 25.30 57.56
N GLN A 421 46.69 26.40 57.81
CA GLN A 421 45.51 26.77 57.04
C GLN A 421 45.78 26.95 55.53
N SER A 422 46.94 27.52 55.14
CA SER A 422 47.33 27.59 53.73
C SER A 422 47.66 26.22 53.11
N ASN A 423 48.27 25.32 53.88
CA ASN A 423 48.52 23.94 53.42
C ASN A 423 47.21 23.14 53.30
N ASP A 424 46.30 23.29 54.26
CA ASP A 424 44.98 22.65 54.22
C ASP A 424 44.16 23.14 53.01
N ALA A 425 44.25 24.43 52.65
CA ALA A 425 43.63 24.97 51.44
C ALA A 425 44.19 24.31 50.16
N LEU A 426 45.51 24.20 50.02
CA LEU A 426 46.16 23.51 48.89
C LEU A 426 45.82 22.01 48.84
N VAL A 427 45.61 21.36 50.00
CA VAL A 427 45.15 19.98 50.09
C VAL A 427 43.69 19.83 49.65
N GLN A 428 42.81 20.81 49.88
CA GLN A 428 41.46 20.78 49.32
C GLN A 428 41.46 21.06 47.81
N GLU A 429 42.24 22.02 47.33
CA GLU A 429 42.37 22.34 45.90
C GLU A 429 42.86 21.12 45.09
N SER A 430 43.95 20.49 45.52
CA SER A 430 44.47 19.27 44.90
C SER A 430 43.49 18.08 44.95
N ARG A 431 42.66 17.97 46.00
CA ARG A 431 41.56 16.99 46.05
C ARG A 431 40.45 17.29 45.05
N VAL A 432 40.09 18.56 44.83
CA VAL A 432 39.11 18.96 43.81
C VAL A 432 39.65 18.68 42.41
N LEU A 433 40.90 19.06 42.12
CA LEU A 433 41.56 18.74 40.85
C LEU A 433 41.63 17.23 40.59
N THR A 434 41.93 16.43 41.63
CA THR A 434 41.95 14.96 41.54
C THR A 434 40.57 14.37 41.26
N ARG A 435 39.50 14.91 41.85
CA ARG A 435 38.11 14.50 41.55
C ARG A 435 37.74 14.83 40.12
N ASN A 436 37.99 16.06 39.68
CA ASN A 436 37.74 16.49 38.30
C ASN A 436 38.47 15.60 37.28
N ALA A 437 39.72 15.22 37.57
CA ALA A 437 40.48 14.28 36.74
C ALA A 437 39.92 12.84 36.75
N GLN A 438 39.42 12.36 37.90
CA GLN A 438 38.73 11.06 37.96
C GLN A 438 37.41 11.06 37.19
N ASP A 439 36.68 12.17 37.22
CA ASP A 439 35.38 12.28 36.55
C ASP A 439 35.53 12.44 35.02
N THR A 440 36.53 13.18 34.53
CA THR A 440 36.85 13.20 33.09
C THR A 440 37.36 11.85 32.58
N VAL A 441 38.10 11.08 33.38
CA VAL A 441 38.50 9.71 33.02
C VAL A 441 37.28 8.79 32.90
N LYS A 442 36.29 8.88 33.80
CA LYS A 442 35.02 8.13 33.69
C LYS A 442 34.24 8.54 32.43
N GLU A 443 34.16 9.84 32.15
CA GLU A 443 33.48 10.36 30.95
C GLU A 443 34.15 9.86 29.66
N LEU A 444 35.49 9.84 29.62
CA LEU A 444 36.26 9.28 28.50
C LEU A 444 36.03 7.77 28.36
N GLN A 445 36.03 7.00 29.46
CA GLN A 445 35.70 5.57 29.41
C GLN A 445 34.27 5.31 28.90
N ALA A 446 33.29 6.11 29.32
CA ALA A 446 31.92 6.02 28.81
C ALA A 446 31.83 6.35 27.31
N LYS A 447 32.59 7.35 26.84
CA LYS A 447 32.68 7.68 25.40
C LYS A 447 33.38 6.59 24.59
N VAL A 448 34.42 5.96 25.12
CA VAL A 448 35.09 4.82 24.46
C VAL A 448 34.12 3.64 24.34
N GLY A 449 33.43 3.24 25.42
CA GLY A 449 32.44 2.16 25.34
C GLY A 449 31.26 2.46 24.41
N ALA A 450 30.84 3.73 24.31
CA ALA A 450 29.84 4.15 23.33
C ALA A 450 30.33 4.02 21.87
N LEU A 451 31.59 4.37 21.60
CA LEU A 451 32.22 4.21 20.29
C LEU A 451 32.46 2.74 19.94
N GLU A 452 32.86 1.91 20.90
CA GLU A 452 33.02 0.45 20.72
C GLU A 452 31.68 -0.21 20.35
N ASN A 453 30.60 0.15 21.05
CA ASN A 453 29.24 -0.30 20.71
C ASN A 453 28.81 0.18 19.31
N GLN A 454 29.10 1.44 18.95
CA GLN A 454 28.77 1.97 17.62
C GLN A 454 29.57 1.26 16.51
N VAL A 455 30.84 0.93 16.74
CA VAL A 455 31.67 0.14 15.81
C VAL A 455 31.10 -1.27 15.65
N GLY A 456 30.69 -1.92 16.74
CA GLY A 456 29.97 -3.20 16.70
C GLY A 456 28.72 -3.12 15.83
N GLU A 457 27.84 -2.15 16.11
CA GLU A 457 26.59 -1.95 15.37
C GLU A 457 26.84 -1.70 13.86
N THR A 458 27.91 -0.97 13.49
CA THR A 458 28.27 -0.80 12.06
C THR A 458 28.78 -2.08 11.40
N ARG A 459 29.45 -2.95 12.15
CA ARG A 459 29.94 -4.25 11.65
C ARG A 459 28.78 -5.22 11.43
N ASP A 460 27.83 -5.26 12.36
CA ASP A 460 26.64 -6.09 12.24
C ASP A 460 25.76 -5.64 11.06
N LYS A 461 25.63 -4.32 10.85
CA LYS A 461 24.98 -3.74 9.65
C LYS A 461 25.65 -4.14 8.34
N GLN A 462 26.99 -4.25 8.30
CA GLN A 462 27.72 -4.73 7.11
C GLN A 462 27.43 -6.21 6.82
N VAL A 463 27.43 -7.07 7.85
CA VAL A 463 27.13 -8.50 7.69
C VAL A 463 25.68 -8.72 7.25
N ALA A 464 24.72 -7.98 7.84
CA ALA A 464 23.32 -8.03 7.43
C ALA A 464 23.10 -7.56 5.98
N LEU A 465 23.82 -6.53 5.53
CA LEU A 465 23.73 -6.03 4.15
C LEU A 465 24.25 -7.05 3.13
N GLU A 466 25.36 -7.74 3.45
CA GLU A 466 25.91 -8.82 2.62
C GLU A 466 24.93 -10.00 2.51
N GLN A 467 24.29 -10.40 3.61
CA GLN A 467 23.25 -11.45 3.61
C GLN A 467 22.06 -11.05 2.71
N VAL A 468 21.54 -9.83 2.87
CA VAL A 468 20.44 -9.31 2.03
C VAL A 468 20.83 -9.26 0.55
N TYR A 469 22.10 -8.95 0.23
CA TYR A 469 22.58 -8.95 -1.16
C TYR A 469 22.62 -10.37 -1.76
N GLN A 470 23.10 -11.36 -1.01
CA GLN A 470 23.13 -12.76 -1.44
C GLN A 470 21.72 -13.34 -1.59
N ASP A 471 20.82 -13.07 -0.65
CA ASP A 471 19.40 -13.46 -0.73
C ASP A 471 18.71 -12.79 -1.92
N LEU A 472 18.97 -11.51 -2.20
CA LEU A 472 18.37 -10.80 -3.34
C LEU A 472 18.85 -11.37 -4.68
N MET A 473 20.14 -11.71 -4.80
CA MET A 473 20.69 -12.34 -6.01
C MET A 473 20.11 -13.74 -6.24
N ARG A 474 19.94 -14.54 -5.18
CA ARG A 474 19.32 -15.86 -5.25
C ARG A 474 17.85 -15.79 -5.63
N ASN A 475 17.07 -14.96 -4.92
CA ASN A 475 15.64 -14.76 -5.22
C ASN A 475 15.41 -14.24 -6.65
N ARG A 476 16.34 -13.43 -7.19
CA ARG A 476 16.27 -12.98 -8.58
C ARG A 476 16.43 -14.13 -9.58
N ASP A 477 17.42 -15.01 -9.39
CA ASP A 477 17.62 -16.15 -10.30
C ASP A 477 16.46 -17.15 -10.21
N ASP A 478 15.96 -17.42 -9.01
CA ASP A 478 14.76 -18.24 -8.79
C ASP A 478 13.51 -17.62 -9.47
N TRP A 479 13.38 -16.29 -9.46
CA TRP A 479 12.30 -15.55 -10.12
C TRP A 479 12.42 -15.55 -11.66
N GLU A 480 13.61 -15.32 -12.21
CA GLU A 480 13.85 -15.39 -13.67
C GLU A 480 13.52 -16.81 -14.21
N ILE A 481 13.83 -17.86 -13.46
CA ILE A 481 13.45 -19.26 -13.80
C ILE A 481 11.94 -19.48 -13.65
N ALA A 482 11.31 -18.95 -12.60
CA ALA A 482 9.88 -19.10 -12.36
C ALA A 482 9.01 -18.41 -13.43
N GLU A 483 9.38 -17.21 -13.88
CA GLU A 483 8.69 -16.51 -14.97
C GLU A 483 8.76 -17.32 -16.29
N ILE A 484 9.93 -17.88 -16.61
CA ILE A 484 10.13 -18.72 -17.79
C ILE A 484 9.37 -20.05 -17.67
N GLN A 485 9.32 -20.65 -16.47
CA GLN A 485 8.48 -21.81 -16.19
C GLN A 485 7.01 -21.50 -16.49
N GLN A 486 6.50 -20.36 -16.02
CA GLN A 486 5.12 -19.94 -16.23
C GLN A 486 4.82 -19.70 -17.72
N LEU A 487 5.69 -18.96 -18.44
CA LEU A 487 5.55 -18.71 -19.88
C LEU A 487 5.49 -20.03 -20.69
N LEU A 488 6.41 -20.96 -20.45
CA LEU A 488 6.41 -22.25 -21.16
C LEU A 488 5.22 -23.15 -20.77
N THR A 489 4.79 -23.10 -19.51
CA THR A 489 3.63 -23.89 -19.03
C THR A 489 2.32 -23.37 -19.64
N SER A 490 2.08 -22.06 -19.61
CA SER A 490 0.90 -21.44 -20.22
C SER A 490 0.89 -21.60 -21.73
N ALA A 491 2.05 -21.53 -22.40
CA ALA A 491 2.16 -21.82 -23.84
C ALA A 491 1.80 -23.28 -24.16
N GLY A 492 2.29 -24.24 -23.37
CA GLY A 492 1.94 -25.66 -23.52
C GLY A 492 0.45 -25.93 -23.30
N GLN A 493 -0.15 -25.30 -22.29
CA GLN A 493 -1.59 -25.37 -22.04
C GLN A 493 -2.41 -24.75 -23.18
N GLN A 494 -2.04 -23.56 -23.67
CA GLN A 494 -2.73 -22.92 -24.78
C GLN A 494 -2.59 -23.71 -26.08
N LEU A 495 -1.43 -24.32 -26.34
CA LEU A 495 -1.23 -25.21 -27.50
C LEU A 495 -2.13 -26.44 -27.44
N GLN A 496 -2.30 -27.04 -26.25
CA GLN A 496 -3.21 -28.18 -26.03
C GLN A 496 -4.70 -27.80 -26.11
N LEU A 497 -5.07 -26.62 -25.59
CA LEU A 497 -6.48 -26.19 -25.49
C LEU A 497 -7.00 -25.47 -26.75
N THR A 498 -6.13 -24.84 -27.54
CA THR A 498 -6.52 -23.99 -28.69
C THR A 498 -5.84 -24.35 -30.00
N GLY A 499 -4.86 -25.27 -29.99
CA GLY A 499 -4.07 -25.62 -31.19
C GLY A 499 -3.22 -24.47 -31.76
N ASN A 500 -3.09 -23.34 -31.05
CA ASN A 500 -2.49 -22.13 -31.59
C ASN A 500 -0.95 -22.16 -31.56
N VAL A 501 -0.37 -22.80 -32.60
CA VAL A 501 1.07 -22.91 -32.82
C VAL A 501 1.78 -21.54 -32.82
N GLN A 502 1.15 -20.48 -33.33
CA GLN A 502 1.77 -19.15 -33.40
C GLN A 502 1.99 -18.53 -32.01
N VAL A 503 1.03 -18.68 -31.09
CA VAL A 503 1.18 -18.19 -29.71
C VAL A 503 2.22 -19.01 -28.94
N ALA A 504 2.24 -20.34 -29.11
CA ALA A 504 3.26 -21.18 -28.51
C ALA A 504 4.67 -20.90 -29.04
N LEU A 505 4.80 -20.62 -30.35
CA LEU A 505 6.04 -20.21 -31.01
C LEU A 505 6.54 -18.86 -30.49
N ALA A 506 5.64 -17.86 -30.37
CA ALA A 506 5.98 -16.55 -29.81
C ALA A 506 6.42 -16.65 -28.34
N ALA A 507 5.77 -17.51 -27.54
CA ALA A 507 6.17 -17.75 -26.16
C ALA A 507 7.57 -18.39 -26.07
N LEU A 508 7.85 -19.44 -26.85
CA LEU A 508 9.18 -20.05 -26.95
C LEU A 508 10.27 -19.05 -27.38
N GLN A 509 9.96 -18.19 -28.36
CA GLN A 509 10.88 -17.14 -28.81
C GLN A 509 11.14 -16.09 -27.73
N SER A 510 10.11 -15.69 -26.96
CA SER A 510 10.30 -14.76 -25.85
C SER A 510 11.08 -15.38 -24.68
N ALA A 511 10.96 -16.70 -24.46
CA ALA A 511 11.77 -17.44 -23.49
C ALA A 511 13.25 -17.47 -23.89
N ASP A 512 13.61 -17.82 -25.14
CA ASP A 512 15.01 -17.76 -25.58
C ASP A 512 15.57 -16.33 -25.56
N ALA A 513 14.77 -15.34 -25.98
CA ALA A 513 15.15 -13.92 -25.94
C ALA A 513 15.24 -13.31 -24.53
N ARG A 514 14.82 -14.05 -23.48
CA ARG A 514 15.09 -13.73 -22.08
C ARG A 514 16.37 -14.43 -21.62
N LEU A 515 16.49 -15.75 -21.82
CA LEU A 515 17.69 -16.53 -21.47
C LEU A 515 18.97 -15.99 -22.14
N ALA A 516 18.86 -15.51 -23.38
CA ALA A 516 19.96 -14.91 -24.14
C ALA A 516 20.47 -13.57 -23.60
N ARG A 517 19.73 -12.90 -22.70
CA ARG A 517 20.16 -11.64 -22.05
C ARG A 517 20.92 -11.87 -20.74
N THR A 518 20.69 -13.00 -20.07
CA THR A 518 21.37 -13.35 -18.80
C THR A 518 22.64 -14.19 -19.02
N ASP A 519 22.74 -14.88 -20.17
CA ASP A 519 23.92 -15.62 -20.71
C ASP A 519 24.72 -16.50 -19.72
N LYS A 520 24.04 -17.07 -18.72
CA LYS A 520 24.66 -17.99 -17.75
C LYS A 520 24.87 -19.39 -18.36
N PRO A 521 26.02 -20.06 -18.13
CA PRO A 521 26.31 -21.38 -18.67
C PRO A 521 25.22 -22.44 -18.42
N GLN A 522 24.59 -22.41 -17.24
CA GLN A 522 23.51 -23.31 -16.83
C GLN A 522 22.30 -23.32 -17.79
N TYR A 523 21.99 -22.18 -18.42
CA TYR A 523 20.84 -22.06 -19.32
C TYR A 523 21.06 -22.67 -20.71
N ASN A 524 22.30 -23.03 -21.07
CA ASN A 524 22.62 -23.56 -22.40
C ASN A 524 22.00 -24.93 -22.69
N LEU A 525 21.55 -25.69 -21.69
CA LEU A 525 20.77 -26.92 -21.91
C LEU A 525 19.31 -26.58 -22.27
N LEU A 526 18.69 -25.66 -21.52
CA LEU A 526 17.32 -25.20 -21.75
C LEU A 526 17.16 -24.49 -23.10
N ARG A 527 18.09 -23.59 -23.47
CA ARG A 527 18.10 -22.94 -24.80
C ARG A 527 18.18 -23.95 -25.95
N ARG A 528 19.00 -24.99 -25.81
CA ARG A 528 19.09 -26.09 -26.79
C ARG A 528 17.85 -26.99 -26.85
N ALA A 529 16.97 -26.97 -25.85
CA ALA A 529 15.67 -27.63 -25.91
C ALA A 529 14.61 -26.72 -26.56
N ILE A 530 14.53 -25.45 -26.16
CA ILE A 530 13.64 -24.43 -26.75
C ILE A 530 13.87 -24.31 -28.26
N ALA A 531 15.12 -24.26 -28.72
CA ALA A 531 15.44 -24.20 -30.15
C ALA A 531 14.93 -25.41 -30.96
N ARG A 532 14.86 -26.61 -30.35
CA ARG A 532 14.32 -27.82 -31.01
C ARG A 532 12.79 -27.80 -31.09
N ASP A 533 12.10 -27.33 -30.06
CA ASP A 533 10.64 -27.19 -30.09
C ASP A 533 10.21 -26.07 -31.07
N VAL A 534 10.95 -24.95 -31.11
CA VAL A 534 10.78 -23.88 -32.12
C VAL A 534 10.91 -24.42 -33.55
N ALA A 535 11.89 -25.28 -33.81
CA ALA A 535 12.10 -25.88 -35.13
C ALA A 535 10.92 -26.80 -35.54
N ARG A 536 10.36 -27.58 -34.60
CA ARG A 536 9.19 -28.44 -34.85
C ARG A 536 7.94 -27.63 -35.16
N MET A 537 7.69 -26.56 -34.41
CA MET A 537 6.52 -25.69 -34.64
C MET A 537 6.55 -25.01 -36.00
N LYS A 538 7.74 -24.58 -36.46
CA LYS A 538 7.94 -23.99 -37.79
C LYS A 538 7.82 -24.99 -38.95
N ALA A 539 7.81 -26.30 -38.68
CA ALA A 539 7.68 -27.34 -39.69
C ALA A 539 6.21 -27.76 -39.96
N VAL A 540 5.25 -27.21 -39.22
CA VAL A 540 3.82 -27.44 -39.45
C VAL A 540 3.34 -26.60 -40.64
N PRO A 541 2.74 -27.19 -41.70
CA PRO A 541 2.15 -26.42 -42.79
C PRO A 541 0.96 -25.58 -42.28
N ASP A 542 0.91 -24.29 -42.60
CA ASP A 542 -0.23 -23.44 -42.24
C ASP A 542 -1.42 -23.77 -43.16
N THR A 543 -2.52 -24.24 -42.59
CA THR A 543 -3.74 -24.60 -43.32
C THR A 543 -4.41 -23.35 -43.92
N ASP A 544 -4.98 -23.48 -45.12
CA ASP A 544 -5.67 -22.39 -45.81
C ASP A 544 -7.07 -22.10 -45.22
N LEU A 545 -7.05 -21.59 -43.98
CA LEU A 545 -8.23 -21.10 -43.26
C LEU A 545 -8.89 -19.92 -44.00
N THR A 546 -8.12 -19.13 -44.75
CA THR A 546 -8.60 -17.99 -45.53
C THR A 546 -9.47 -18.45 -46.69
N GLY A 547 -8.98 -19.37 -47.52
CA GLY A 547 -9.74 -19.96 -48.62
C GLY A 547 -10.89 -20.85 -48.15
N ALA A 548 -10.84 -21.40 -46.93
CA ALA A 548 -11.99 -22.04 -46.29
C ALA A 548 -13.05 -21.01 -45.84
N ALA A 549 -12.65 -19.88 -45.23
CA ALA A 549 -13.57 -18.82 -44.80
C ALA A 549 -14.29 -18.14 -45.98
N ILE A 550 -13.58 -17.86 -47.09
CA ILE A 550 -14.17 -17.29 -48.32
C ILE A 550 -15.29 -18.19 -48.88
N LYS A 551 -15.12 -19.52 -48.83
CA LYS A 551 -16.15 -20.49 -49.26
C LYS A 551 -17.37 -20.51 -48.34
N LEU A 552 -17.21 -20.19 -47.05
CA LEU A 552 -18.33 -20.03 -46.13
C LEU A 552 -19.10 -18.73 -46.40
N ASP A 553 -18.40 -17.63 -46.66
CA ASP A 553 -19.04 -16.34 -46.98
C ASP A 553 -19.84 -16.40 -48.30
N GLU A 554 -19.29 -17.05 -49.33
CA GLU A 554 -20.03 -17.30 -50.57
C GLU A 554 -21.26 -18.20 -50.32
N ALA A 555 -21.15 -19.21 -49.45
CA ALA A 555 -22.28 -20.04 -49.08
C ALA A 555 -23.36 -19.27 -48.29
N ILE A 556 -22.97 -18.36 -47.38
CA ILE A 556 -23.87 -17.50 -46.58
C ILE A 556 -24.66 -16.56 -47.50
N ASN A 557 -23.99 -15.91 -48.45
CA ASN A 557 -24.61 -14.98 -49.40
C ASN A 557 -25.67 -15.67 -50.29
N GLN A 558 -25.52 -16.97 -50.55
CA GLN A 558 -26.46 -17.73 -51.38
C GLN A 558 -27.71 -18.24 -50.62
N VAL A 559 -27.75 -18.24 -49.27
CA VAL A 559 -28.84 -18.83 -48.47
C VAL A 559 -30.21 -18.23 -48.79
N ASP A 560 -30.29 -16.93 -49.07
CA ASP A 560 -31.56 -16.26 -49.37
C ASP A 560 -32.14 -16.64 -50.73
N ALA A 561 -31.29 -17.07 -51.68
CA ALA A 561 -31.68 -17.43 -53.05
C ALA A 561 -32.04 -18.92 -53.23
N LEU A 562 -32.02 -19.72 -52.15
CA LEU A 562 -32.34 -21.15 -52.17
C LEU A 562 -33.87 -21.41 -52.18
N PRO A 563 -34.40 -22.31 -53.03
CA PRO A 563 -35.81 -22.70 -52.99
C PRO A 563 -36.15 -23.57 -51.78
N LEU A 564 -37.34 -23.38 -51.22
CA LEU A 564 -37.90 -24.18 -50.12
C LEU A 564 -38.83 -25.28 -50.66
N LEU A 565 -38.81 -26.46 -50.04
CA LEU A 565 -39.64 -27.61 -50.45
C LEU A 565 -41.15 -27.35 -50.38
N SER A 566 -41.58 -26.39 -49.56
CA SER A 566 -42.99 -26.03 -49.38
C SER A 566 -43.53 -25.14 -50.52
N SER A 567 -42.72 -24.25 -51.09
CA SER A 567 -43.17 -23.26 -52.07
C SER A 567 -43.60 -23.88 -53.41
N GLU A 568 -42.87 -24.87 -53.92
CA GLU A 568 -43.16 -25.46 -55.24
C GLU A 568 -44.39 -26.38 -55.21
N ARG A 569 -44.56 -27.16 -54.14
CA ARG A 569 -45.75 -28.00 -53.91
C ARG A 569 -47.07 -27.22 -53.85
N MET A 570 -47.03 -25.94 -53.47
CA MET A 570 -48.22 -25.07 -53.50
C MET A 570 -48.54 -24.57 -54.92
N LEU A 571 -47.51 -24.31 -55.74
CA LEU A 571 -47.67 -23.89 -57.14
C LEU A 571 -48.17 -25.04 -58.03
N GLU A 572 -47.61 -26.25 -57.90
CA GLU A 572 -48.09 -27.45 -58.63
C GLU A 572 -49.59 -27.70 -58.37
N ARG A 573 -50.03 -27.50 -57.12
CA ARG A 573 -51.44 -27.67 -56.72
C ARG A 573 -52.34 -26.57 -57.30
N SER A 574 -51.86 -25.33 -57.30
CA SER A 574 -52.58 -24.20 -57.91
C SER A 574 -52.84 -24.43 -59.41
N GLU A 575 -51.84 -24.89 -60.17
CA GLU A 575 -52.04 -25.24 -61.58
C GLU A 575 -52.98 -26.44 -61.79
N ALA A 576 -52.93 -27.45 -60.92
CA ALA A 576 -53.78 -28.64 -61.02
C ALA A 576 -55.27 -28.31 -60.77
N ASP A 577 -55.56 -27.47 -59.78
CA ASP A 577 -56.93 -27.08 -59.44
C ASP A 577 -57.47 -26.02 -60.42
N ALA A 578 -56.63 -25.10 -60.91
CA ALA A 578 -57.00 -24.17 -61.99
C ALA A 578 -57.38 -24.90 -63.29
N ARG A 579 -56.70 -26.00 -63.64
CA ARG A 579 -57.06 -26.86 -64.80
C ARG A 579 -58.35 -27.66 -64.60
N LYS A 580 -58.86 -27.81 -63.36
CA LYS A 580 -60.14 -28.50 -63.09
C LYS A 580 -61.36 -27.58 -63.02
N GLY A 581 -61.21 -26.32 -62.63
CA GLY A 581 -62.32 -25.37 -62.50
C GLY A 581 -63.06 -25.04 -63.80
N ALA A 582 -62.43 -25.25 -64.96
CA ALA A 582 -62.96 -24.83 -66.27
C ALA A 582 -63.85 -25.86 -66.99
N ALA A 583 -64.07 -27.06 -66.43
CA ALA A 583 -64.61 -28.22 -67.15
C ALA A 583 -65.95 -28.76 -66.63
N ALA A 584 -66.65 -28.05 -65.73
CA ALA A 584 -67.87 -28.54 -65.08
C ALA A 584 -68.94 -27.45 -64.90
N ASN A 585 -69.64 -27.09 -65.98
CA ASN A 585 -70.88 -26.31 -65.91
C ASN A 585 -71.84 -26.76 -67.03
N GLY A 586 -73.03 -27.26 -66.69
CA GLY A 586 -73.82 -28.06 -67.64
C GLY A 586 -75.20 -28.56 -67.21
N GLY A 587 -76.06 -27.70 -66.63
CA GLY A 587 -77.52 -27.78 -66.81
C GLY A 587 -78.39 -28.69 -65.91
N ASN A 588 -79.37 -28.05 -65.25
CA ASN A 588 -80.76 -28.48 -64.93
C ASN A 588 -81.02 -29.77 -64.11
N GLY A 589 -82.04 -29.86 -63.25
CA GLY A 589 -83.00 -28.84 -62.79
C GLY A 589 -84.28 -29.45 -62.15
N ALA A 590 -84.87 -28.75 -61.16
CA ALA A 590 -86.10 -29.11 -60.40
C ALA A 590 -85.98 -30.38 -59.50
N SER A 591 -86.77 -30.60 -58.43
CA SER A 591 -87.98 -29.92 -57.90
C SER A 591 -87.98 -29.89 -56.36
N ALA A 592 -88.81 -29.05 -55.74
CA ALA A 592 -89.26 -29.18 -54.34
C ALA A 592 -90.65 -29.91 -54.30
N PRO A 593 -91.18 -30.40 -53.14
CA PRO A 593 -91.78 -29.49 -52.15
C PRO A 593 -91.84 -29.95 -50.66
N ALA A 594 -92.26 -29.01 -49.81
CA ALA A 594 -93.13 -29.14 -48.62
C ALA A 594 -92.68 -29.92 -47.35
N ALA A 595 -93.11 -29.37 -46.21
CA ALA A 595 -92.90 -29.86 -44.85
C ALA A 595 -94.15 -30.53 -44.24
N ALA A 596 -94.00 -31.24 -43.11
CA ALA A 596 -94.89 -31.12 -41.93
C ALA A 596 -94.43 -31.97 -40.72
N ASN A 597 -94.54 -31.40 -39.51
CA ASN A 597 -94.88 -31.99 -38.20
C ASN A 597 -94.05 -33.16 -37.60
N GLY A 598 -93.83 -33.16 -36.27
CA GLY A 598 -93.33 -34.33 -35.51
C GLY A 598 -92.69 -34.03 -34.14
N THR A 599 -93.46 -34.15 -33.06
CA THR A 599 -93.06 -33.73 -31.69
C THR A 599 -92.20 -34.77 -30.93
N GLY A 600 -90.89 -34.55 -30.84
CA GLY A 600 -89.97 -35.11 -29.82
C GLY A 600 -89.72 -36.64 -29.85
N PRO A 601 -88.81 -37.17 -29.00
CA PRO A 601 -87.78 -36.51 -28.18
C PRO A 601 -86.36 -36.66 -28.79
N GLY A 602 -86.24 -36.75 -30.11
CA GLY A 602 -85.00 -37.15 -30.83
C GLY A 602 -83.83 -36.14 -30.88
N TRP A 603 -83.55 -35.40 -29.81
CA TRP A 603 -82.38 -34.50 -29.76
C TRP A 603 -81.09 -35.25 -29.36
N PHE A 604 -81.19 -36.16 -28.37
CA PHE A 604 -80.03 -36.85 -27.82
C PHE A 604 -79.44 -37.90 -28.79
N THR A 605 -80.27 -38.52 -29.63
CA THR A 605 -79.81 -39.38 -30.73
C THR A 605 -79.10 -38.58 -31.80
N ARG A 606 -79.70 -37.48 -32.29
CA ARG A 606 -79.06 -36.58 -33.28
C ARG A 606 -77.73 -35.99 -32.79
N PHE A 607 -77.59 -35.73 -31.49
CA PHE A 607 -76.32 -35.32 -30.90
C PHE A 607 -75.28 -36.46 -30.87
N TRP A 608 -75.70 -37.69 -30.54
CA TRP A 608 -74.83 -38.87 -30.58
C TRP A 608 -74.40 -39.27 -31.99
N ASP A 609 -75.30 -39.20 -32.97
CA ASP A 609 -74.98 -39.52 -34.36
C ASP A 609 -74.02 -38.47 -34.95
N TYR A 610 -74.23 -37.17 -34.65
CA TYR A 610 -73.28 -36.10 -35.00
C TYR A 610 -71.88 -36.35 -34.40
N LEU A 611 -71.80 -36.63 -33.09
CA LEU A 611 -70.51 -36.94 -32.44
C LEU A 611 -69.87 -38.22 -32.96
N ARG A 612 -70.68 -39.23 -33.33
CA ARG A 612 -70.19 -40.49 -33.88
C ARG A 612 -69.59 -40.31 -35.27
N GLU A 613 -70.20 -39.48 -36.11
CA GLU A 613 -69.71 -39.20 -37.46
C GLU A 613 -68.48 -38.27 -37.46
N GLU A 614 -68.35 -37.33 -36.50
CA GLU A 614 -67.10 -36.58 -36.31
C GLU A 614 -65.96 -37.47 -35.79
N LEU A 615 -66.14 -38.23 -34.69
CA LEU A 615 -65.06 -39.06 -34.13
C LEU A 615 -64.62 -40.19 -35.06
N ALA A 616 -65.52 -40.77 -35.86
CA ALA A 616 -65.19 -41.86 -36.78
C ALA A 616 -64.22 -41.46 -37.92
N GLN A 617 -64.06 -40.15 -38.21
CA GLN A 617 -63.09 -39.69 -39.22
C GLN A 617 -61.69 -39.45 -38.65
N VAL A 618 -61.53 -39.37 -37.32
CA VAL A 618 -60.27 -38.95 -36.67
C VAL A 618 -59.23 -40.10 -36.58
N ILE A 619 -59.64 -41.37 -36.61
CA ILE A 619 -58.71 -42.52 -36.57
C ILE A 619 -58.63 -43.22 -37.93
N ARG A 620 -57.90 -42.61 -38.86
CA ARG A 620 -57.56 -43.23 -40.15
C ARG A 620 -56.06 -43.56 -40.22
N ILE A 621 -55.69 -44.72 -39.67
CA ILE A 621 -54.31 -45.21 -39.66
C ILE A 621 -53.77 -45.31 -41.09
N ARG A 622 -52.74 -44.51 -41.38
CA ARG A 622 -51.89 -44.59 -42.56
C ARG A 622 -50.48 -44.22 -42.11
N LYS A 623 -49.46 -44.93 -42.58
CA LYS A 623 -48.07 -44.53 -42.33
C LYS A 623 -47.83 -43.13 -42.87
N VAL A 624 -47.25 -42.27 -42.06
CA VAL A 624 -46.82 -40.92 -42.43
C VAL A 624 -45.32 -40.84 -42.19
N ASP A 625 -44.56 -40.86 -43.28
CA ASP A 625 -43.18 -40.43 -43.28
C ASP A 625 -43.18 -38.91 -43.60
N ASP A 626 -42.60 -38.10 -42.71
CA ASP A 626 -42.61 -36.63 -42.64
C ASP A 626 -44.00 -35.92 -42.61
N ALA A 627 -44.60 -35.90 -41.41
CA ALA A 627 -45.70 -34.98 -41.08
C ALA A 627 -45.24 -33.52 -40.85
N GLU A 628 -44.00 -33.32 -40.38
CA GLU A 628 -43.49 -31.99 -39.96
C GLU A 628 -43.31 -31.01 -41.13
N ALA A 629 -43.19 -31.51 -42.36
CA ALA A 629 -43.01 -30.69 -43.57
C ALA A 629 -44.28 -29.92 -44.02
N LEU A 630 -45.41 -30.08 -43.32
CA LEU A 630 -46.72 -29.50 -43.69
C LEU A 630 -47.27 -28.44 -42.71
N LEU A 631 -46.52 -28.08 -41.66
CA LEU A 631 -46.92 -27.05 -40.67
C LEU A 631 -46.02 -25.81 -40.68
N LEU A 632 -45.52 -25.43 -41.86
CA LEU A 632 -44.90 -24.12 -42.09
C LEU A 632 -45.92 -23.19 -42.78
N SER A 633 -46.58 -22.35 -41.99
CA SER A 633 -47.27 -21.16 -42.53
C SER A 633 -46.24 -20.24 -43.22
N GLY A 634 -46.68 -19.43 -44.18
CA GLY A 634 -45.79 -18.74 -45.13
C GLY A 634 -44.71 -17.82 -44.53
N ASP A 635 -44.86 -17.43 -43.27
CA ASP A 635 -43.94 -16.59 -42.49
C ASP A 635 -42.69 -17.35 -42.01
N GLN A 636 -42.81 -18.66 -41.77
CA GLN A 636 -41.75 -19.47 -41.14
C GLN A 636 -40.54 -19.76 -42.05
N GLY A 637 -40.67 -19.51 -43.36
CA GLY A 637 -39.56 -19.66 -44.32
C GLY A 637 -38.41 -18.68 -44.10
N TRP A 638 -38.66 -17.53 -43.45
CA TRP A 638 -37.62 -16.56 -43.11
C TRP A 638 -36.75 -17.04 -41.93
N PHE A 639 -37.38 -17.46 -40.82
CA PHE A 639 -36.69 -17.95 -39.63
C PHE A 639 -35.76 -19.14 -39.93
N LEU A 640 -36.15 -20.03 -40.85
CA LEU A 640 -35.30 -21.14 -41.28
C LEU A 640 -34.00 -20.67 -41.97
N ARG A 641 -34.09 -19.69 -42.89
CA ARG A 641 -32.91 -19.10 -43.56
C ARG A 641 -31.99 -18.42 -42.55
N GLU A 642 -32.57 -17.69 -41.61
CA GLU A 642 -31.81 -16.97 -40.60
C GLU A 642 -31.12 -17.93 -39.61
N ASN A 643 -31.75 -19.05 -39.24
CA ASN A 643 -31.09 -20.10 -38.46
C ASN A 643 -29.95 -20.81 -39.23
N VAL A 644 -30.09 -21.02 -40.55
CA VAL A 644 -28.99 -21.54 -41.40
C VAL A 644 -27.84 -20.53 -41.48
N LYS A 645 -28.13 -19.24 -41.71
CA LYS A 645 -27.13 -18.16 -41.67
C LYS A 645 -26.40 -18.10 -40.33
N LEU A 646 -27.14 -18.11 -39.21
CA LEU A 646 -26.59 -18.04 -37.87
C LEU A 646 -25.59 -19.17 -37.59
N ARG A 647 -25.89 -20.41 -38.01
CA ARG A 647 -24.94 -21.53 -37.89
C ARG A 647 -23.74 -21.40 -38.82
N LEU A 648 -23.91 -20.93 -40.05
CA LEU A 648 -22.78 -20.71 -40.95
C LEU A 648 -21.87 -19.56 -40.48
N LEU A 649 -22.43 -18.51 -39.88
CA LEU A 649 -21.70 -17.43 -39.22
C LEU A 649 -20.96 -17.94 -37.97
N ASN A 650 -21.59 -18.78 -37.15
CA ASN A 650 -20.90 -19.39 -36.00
C ASN A 650 -19.81 -20.38 -36.44
N ALA A 651 -20.02 -21.14 -37.51
CA ALA A 651 -19.01 -21.99 -38.12
C ALA A 651 -17.83 -21.15 -38.66
N ARG A 652 -18.08 -20.00 -39.31
CA ARG A 652 -17.03 -19.05 -39.72
C ARG A 652 -16.25 -18.50 -38.51
N LEU A 653 -16.94 -18.11 -37.44
CA LEU A 653 -16.29 -17.65 -36.20
C LEU A 653 -15.46 -18.75 -35.54
N ALA A 654 -15.95 -19.99 -35.52
CA ALA A 654 -15.23 -21.16 -35.03
C ALA A 654 -14.00 -21.48 -35.89
N LEU A 655 -14.10 -21.39 -37.22
CA LEU A 655 -12.97 -21.57 -38.14
C LEU A 655 -11.88 -20.51 -37.90
N LEU A 656 -12.26 -19.24 -37.79
CA LEU A 656 -11.33 -18.13 -37.54
C LEU A 656 -10.69 -18.18 -36.15
N SER A 657 -11.42 -18.68 -35.13
CA SER A 657 -10.88 -18.96 -33.79
C SER A 657 -10.17 -20.33 -33.66
N ARG A 658 -9.97 -21.05 -34.78
CA ARG A 658 -9.36 -22.39 -34.88
C ARG A 658 -10.05 -23.46 -33.99
N ASN A 659 -11.31 -23.25 -33.62
CA ASN A 659 -12.14 -24.17 -32.84
C ASN A 659 -12.81 -25.24 -33.74
N GLU A 660 -12.02 -26.22 -34.15
CA GLU A 660 -12.45 -27.28 -35.08
C GLU A 660 -13.70 -28.08 -34.63
N PRO A 661 -13.87 -28.45 -33.34
CA PRO A 661 -15.08 -29.15 -32.89
C PRO A 661 -16.38 -28.37 -33.11
N VAL A 662 -16.40 -27.06 -32.77
CA VAL A 662 -17.59 -26.21 -32.98
C VAL A 662 -17.82 -26.00 -34.48
N PHE A 663 -16.76 -25.73 -35.25
CA PHE A 663 -16.83 -25.60 -36.71
C PHE A 663 -17.46 -26.84 -37.38
N ARG A 664 -16.96 -28.04 -37.06
CA ARG A 664 -17.50 -29.30 -37.61
C ARG A 664 -18.98 -29.50 -37.23
N ASN A 665 -19.35 -29.21 -35.98
CA ASN A 665 -20.72 -29.40 -35.49
C ASN A 665 -21.72 -28.46 -36.15
N ASP A 666 -21.45 -27.15 -36.19
CA ASP A 666 -22.38 -26.19 -36.81
C ASP A 666 -22.42 -26.31 -38.34
N LEU A 667 -21.31 -26.68 -38.99
CA LEU A 667 -21.29 -26.96 -40.42
C LEU A 667 -22.13 -28.21 -40.76
N ALA A 668 -22.05 -29.26 -39.96
CA ALA A 668 -22.88 -30.46 -40.11
C ALA A 668 -24.37 -30.15 -39.85
N ALA A 669 -24.68 -29.36 -38.82
CA ALA A 669 -26.04 -28.92 -38.53
C ALA A 669 -26.63 -28.03 -39.65
N ALA A 670 -25.83 -27.13 -40.23
CA ALA A 670 -26.23 -26.33 -41.39
C ALA A 670 -26.49 -27.22 -42.63
N GLN A 671 -25.58 -28.17 -42.94
CA GLN A 671 -25.79 -29.15 -44.03
C GLN A 671 -27.07 -29.98 -43.81
N ALA A 672 -27.36 -30.40 -42.57
CA ALA A 672 -28.57 -31.16 -42.24
C ALA A 672 -29.86 -30.34 -42.38
N MET A 673 -29.88 -29.07 -41.93
CA MET A 673 -31.04 -28.18 -42.13
C MET A 673 -31.28 -27.87 -43.61
N ILE A 674 -30.21 -27.65 -44.39
CA ILE A 674 -30.30 -27.47 -45.84
C ILE A 674 -30.88 -28.73 -46.50
N GLY A 675 -30.37 -29.92 -46.13
CA GLY A 675 -30.85 -31.19 -46.68
C GLY A 675 -32.28 -31.58 -46.30
N ARG A 676 -32.80 -31.14 -45.14
CA ARG A 676 -34.15 -31.48 -44.66
C ARG A 676 -35.25 -30.56 -45.21
N TYR A 677 -34.97 -29.27 -45.44
CA TYR A 677 -36.02 -28.27 -45.68
C TYR A 677 -35.94 -27.52 -47.03
N PHE A 678 -34.81 -27.56 -47.73
CA PHE A 678 -34.61 -26.89 -49.02
C PHE A 678 -34.58 -27.92 -50.16
N ASP A 679 -34.94 -27.51 -51.39
CA ASP A 679 -34.97 -28.47 -52.50
C ASP A 679 -33.56 -28.89 -52.95
N THR A 680 -33.21 -30.14 -52.64
CA THR A 680 -31.93 -30.76 -53.00
C THR A 680 -31.81 -31.13 -54.47
N LYS A 681 -32.89 -31.04 -55.27
CA LYS A 681 -32.83 -31.18 -56.74
C LYS A 681 -32.30 -29.90 -57.41
N SER A 682 -32.50 -28.74 -56.78
CA SER A 682 -32.08 -27.44 -57.28
C SER A 682 -30.56 -27.33 -57.38
N ARG A 683 -30.08 -26.91 -58.55
CA ARG A 683 -28.65 -26.66 -58.82
C ARG A 683 -28.03 -25.65 -57.84
N ARG A 684 -28.81 -24.71 -57.28
CA ARG A 684 -28.32 -23.74 -56.27
C ARG A 684 -28.00 -24.41 -54.93
N VAL A 685 -28.92 -25.24 -54.42
CA VAL A 685 -28.73 -25.98 -53.16
C VAL A 685 -27.55 -26.96 -53.27
N GLN A 686 -27.43 -27.64 -54.42
CA GLN A 686 -26.28 -28.50 -54.72
C GLN A 686 -24.94 -27.73 -54.78
N GLY A 687 -24.95 -26.49 -55.29
CA GLY A 687 -23.81 -25.57 -55.28
C GLY A 687 -23.35 -25.24 -53.85
N VAL A 688 -24.26 -24.73 -53.01
CA VAL A 688 -23.98 -24.41 -51.60
C VAL A 688 -23.50 -25.65 -50.83
N LEU A 689 -24.18 -26.79 -50.95
CA LEU A 689 -23.74 -28.05 -50.32
C LEU A 689 -22.36 -28.52 -50.81
N THR A 690 -21.91 -28.08 -51.99
CA THR A 690 -20.56 -28.38 -52.49
C THR A 690 -19.52 -27.40 -51.93
N LEU A 691 -19.82 -26.11 -51.84
CA LEU A 691 -18.98 -25.10 -51.17
C LEU A 691 -18.73 -25.46 -49.70
N LEU A 692 -19.77 -25.85 -48.96
CA LEU A 692 -19.65 -26.26 -47.55
C LEU A 692 -18.74 -27.48 -47.38
N ARG A 693 -18.81 -28.48 -48.28
CA ARG A 693 -17.88 -29.63 -48.28
C ARG A 693 -16.44 -29.24 -48.66
N GLN A 694 -16.25 -28.28 -49.57
CA GLN A 694 -14.93 -27.76 -49.91
C GLN A 694 -14.31 -26.89 -48.81
N ALA A 695 -15.13 -26.20 -48.00
CA ALA A 695 -14.68 -25.51 -46.79
C ALA A 695 -14.28 -26.51 -45.70
N GLN A 696 -15.09 -27.56 -45.50
CA GLN A 696 -14.79 -28.64 -44.56
C GLN A 696 -13.46 -29.36 -44.87
N ALA A 697 -13.19 -29.64 -46.16
CA ALA A 697 -11.97 -30.30 -46.59
C ALA A 697 -10.70 -29.44 -46.42
N GLY A 698 -10.81 -28.11 -46.56
CA GLY A 698 -9.68 -27.18 -46.37
C GLY A 698 -9.26 -26.96 -44.91
N ALA A 699 -10.10 -27.37 -43.95
CA ALA A 699 -9.92 -27.14 -42.52
C ALA A 699 -9.43 -28.38 -41.74
N VAL A 700 -9.13 -29.49 -42.42
CA VAL A 700 -8.69 -30.74 -41.75
C VAL A 700 -7.25 -30.59 -41.26
N THR A 701 -7.04 -30.83 -39.96
CA THR A 701 -5.77 -30.57 -39.28
C THR A 701 -4.72 -31.69 -39.42
N VAL A 702 -3.45 -31.27 -39.53
CA VAL A 702 -2.27 -32.11 -39.30
C VAL A 702 -2.02 -32.21 -37.79
N GLN A 703 -1.46 -33.33 -37.30
CA GLN A 703 -1.19 -33.53 -35.87
C GLN A 703 -0.25 -32.45 -35.31
N LEU A 704 -0.68 -31.83 -34.21
CA LEU A 704 0.04 -30.74 -33.54
C LEU A 704 1.28 -31.24 -32.78
N PRO A 705 2.46 -30.60 -32.92
CA PRO A 705 3.66 -30.95 -32.15
C PRO A 705 3.53 -30.55 -30.67
N THR A 706 4.26 -31.23 -29.78
CA THR A 706 4.24 -31.00 -28.33
C THR A 706 5.53 -30.35 -27.81
N MET A 707 5.42 -29.57 -26.72
CA MET A 707 6.53 -28.85 -26.06
C MET A 707 7.28 -29.70 -25.02
N ALA A 708 7.46 -30.99 -25.29
CA ALA A 708 7.93 -31.94 -24.28
C ALA A 708 9.41 -31.75 -23.91
N GLU A 709 10.26 -31.31 -24.84
CA GLU A 709 11.70 -31.17 -24.59
C GLU A 709 12.04 -29.90 -23.81
N SER A 710 11.42 -28.76 -24.15
CA SER A 710 11.60 -27.51 -23.40
C SER A 710 11.11 -27.60 -21.95
N LEU A 711 9.94 -28.20 -21.71
CA LEU A 711 9.42 -28.41 -20.36
C LEU A 711 10.26 -29.43 -19.57
N GLY A 712 10.71 -30.52 -20.20
CA GLY A 712 11.59 -31.51 -19.57
C GLY A 712 12.95 -30.94 -19.18
N ALA A 713 13.56 -30.11 -20.04
CA ALA A 713 14.83 -29.45 -19.74
C ALA A 713 14.72 -28.44 -18.57
N LEU A 714 13.59 -27.73 -18.46
CA LEU A 714 13.34 -26.83 -17.33
C LEU A 714 13.12 -27.60 -16.01
N GLN A 715 12.48 -28.77 -16.05
CA GLN A 715 12.33 -29.63 -14.87
C GLN A 715 13.66 -30.26 -14.40
N ALA A 716 14.64 -30.44 -15.29
CA ALA A 716 16.00 -30.86 -14.93
C ALA A 716 16.76 -29.73 -14.24
N LEU A 717 16.73 -28.51 -14.79
CA LEU A 717 17.38 -27.31 -14.25
C LEU A 717 16.91 -26.93 -12.82
N LYS A 718 15.76 -27.44 -12.37
CA LYS A 718 15.21 -27.21 -11.02
C LYS A 718 15.55 -28.32 -10.00
N LYS A 719 16.37 -29.30 -10.39
CA LYS A 719 16.82 -30.43 -9.54
C LYS A 719 18.32 -30.42 -9.25
N GLU A 720 19.06 -29.56 -9.93
CA GLU A 720 20.46 -29.20 -9.66
C GLU A 720 20.51 -27.96 -8.76
#